data_AF-A0AAV9P3Z9-F1
#
_entry.id   AF-A0AAV9P3Z9-F1
#
_cell.length_a   1.000
_cell.length_b   1.000
_cell.length_c   1.000
_cell.angle_alpha   90.00
_cell.angle_beta   90.00
_cell.angle_gamma   90.00
#
_symmetry.space_group_name_H-M   'P 1'
#
loop_
_entity.id
_entity.type
_entity.pdbx_description
1 polymer ?
#
loop_
_entity_poly.entity_id
_entity_poly.type
_entity_poly.pdbx_seq_one_letter_code
_entity_poly.pdbx_strand_id
1 'polypeptide(L)'
;MSSNNKSVPQHGAEEVEMDEGKDMVGTAKDAQEMDRLGREQQLNRNFRFISILGFSSTAMSTWEIVLSSTIFGLLNGGLAGLVWGFFLVWMGYCFVFASLAEMASMAPTSGGQYHWVSEFSPKSTQRFLSYAVGWISVLGWQTGLASIAYIPGTLIQGLIVLNNPSYVFERWHGTLLVIAIVAFAVLFNTFLAKRLPMIEGIVLILHLLGFFGVLIPLWVLSPRNSAEMVFTQFQNLGGWPTQGLSFMVGLLTSVYGLLGADSAVHMSEEIRDASIVLPKATMWSIVVNGAFGWIMIITFAFIAGNPLYIVDSDTGYPFISAFYNATGSKVGTSVMVAIIITNTVSSVISSLATVSRQLWSFARDRGVPCSSFLAHVKDGWNIPLNAVLVTFCCTALLSLINIGSTAAFNAVASMGTNALLTTYIISIGCVVIRRLRGQPLPERRWSLGRAGLYVNLFALAFLLTIWIFLFFPVQTPVTLSTMNWNVLINGGVMILAFTYYILYGKDMYSGPVALPPPNMSSAPPKGQMYDSVAGDYDIIWSVPAVKILFPLLDTNLRRLGPWNGASVLDLACGTGIGLREMQKLGATKLVGVDISDEMLGMAKQTSPEAGFELHHADCSQPLDHLGLEKGSFDLVIAMWLLNYPADRAQMAAMWQNVATYLKPKAKFVGIIQNQDTVNPTSMQGKWEEYGARETGLQPLPSGDGVRMHIEFNTQPKVEFDTFVLKKEILEEEGKKAGLVDLQYVRPGEEVKREVEGKDAAWWKELLEEYPNQLIIATRE
;
A
#
# COMPACT_ATOMS: atom_id res chain seq x y z
N MET A 1 39.11 -59.15 8.08
CA MET A 1 39.65 -57.85 7.66
C MET A 1 39.06 -57.52 6.30
N SER A 2 38.61 -56.27 6.13
CA SER A 2 38.28 -55.57 4.87
C SER A 2 38.55 -56.32 3.55
N SER A 3 37.54 -56.41 2.67
CA SER A 3 37.47 -55.57 1.46
C SER A 3 36.44 -56.07 0.43
N ASN A 4 35.94 -55.09 -0.33
CA ASN A 4 35.48 -55.17 -1.72
C ASN A 4 34.00 -55.44 -2.08
N ASN A 5 33.34 -54.32 -2.41
CA ASN A 5 33.02 -53.89 -3.79
C ASN A 5 31.59 -54.19 -4.30
N LYS A 6 30.83 -53.11 -4.60
CA LYS A 6 30.11 -52.92 -5.88
C LYS A 6 29.44 -51.54 -5.99
N SER A 7 30.06 -50.71 -6.82
CA SER A 7 29.50 -49.83 -7.87
C SER A 7 28.10 -49.21 -7.75
N VAL A 8 28.11 -47.88 -7.83
CA VAL A 8 27.05 -46.91 -8.13
C VAL A 8 26.45 -47.09 -9.54
N PRO A 9 25.13 -46.89 -9.74
CA PRO A 9 24.58 -46.46 -11.03
C PRO A 9 24.26 -44.95 -11.03
N GLN A 10 24.58 -44.34 -12.17
CA GLN A 10 24.52 -42.91 -12.50
C GLN A 10 23.09 -42.35 -12.46
N HIS A 11 22.96 -41.12 -11.94
CA HIS A 11 21.79 -40.26 -12.11
C HIS A 11 21.56 -39.96 -13.60
N GLY A 12 20.44 -40.44 -14.13
CA GLY A 12 19.80 -39.85 -15.30
C GLY A 12 19.18 -38.52 -14.89
N ALA A 13 19.40 -37.50 -15.71
CA ALA A 13 18.76 -36.20 -15.57
C ALA A 13 17.27 -36.35 -15.81
N GLU A 14 16.48 -36.31 -14.73
CA GLU A 14 15.07 -35.93 -14.82
C GLU A 14 15.05 -34.40 -14.95
N GLU A 15 14.59 -33.93 -16.11
CA GLU A 15 14.14 -32.55 -16.29
C GLU A 15 13.09 -32.25 -15.23
N VAL A 16 13.46 -31.42 -14.25
CA VAL A 16 12.52 -30.86 -13.29
C VAL A 16 11.66 -29.86 -14.05
N GLU A 17 10.45 -30.27 -14.43
CA GLU A 17 9.38 -29.33 -14.75
C GLU A 17 9.20 -28.41 -13.53
N MET A 18 9.51 -27.12 -13.73
CA MET A 18 9.24 -26.08 -12.75
C MET A 18 7.73 -25.93 -12.59
N ASP A 19 7.21 -26.33 -11.43
CA ASP A 19 5.84 -26.10 -10.96
C ASP A 19 5.58 -24.58 -10.82
N GLU A 20 5.08 -23.94 -11.89
CA GLU A 20 4.81 -22.50 -12.00
C GLU A 20 3.76 -21.98 -10.99
N GLY A 21 3.09 -22.85 -10.23
CA GLY A 21 2.06 -22.48 -9.25
C GLY A 21 2.57 -22.03 -7.86
N LYS A 22 3.82 -22.32 -7.49
CA LYS A 22 4.36 -22.00 -6.15
C LYS A 22 5.06 -20.64 -6.02
N ASP A 23 5.38 -19.98 -7.13
CA ASP A 23 6.12 -18.72 -7.14
C ASP A 23 5.24 -17.46 -6.96
N MET A 24 3.92 -17.63 -6.89
CA MET A 24 2.96 -16.54 -6.63
C MET A 24 2.99 -16.03 -5.18
N VAL A 25 3.44 -16.86 -4.23
CA VAL A 25 3.27 -16.60 -2.80
C VAL A 25 4.61 -16.19 -2.18
N GLY A 26 4.61 -15.01 -1.56
CA GLY A 26 5.73 -14.54 -0.74
C GLY A 26 6.00 -15.46 0.47
N THR A 27 6.72 -14.94 1.45
CA THR A 27 6.82 -15.59 2.75
C THR A 27 5.46 -15.55 3.48
N ALA A 28 5.25 -16.44 4.45
CA ALA A 28 4.07 -16.36 5.32
C ALA A 28 3.96 -15.01 6.05
N LYS A 29 5.11 -14.37 6.34
CA LYS A 29 5.16 -13.02 6.91
C LYS A 29 4.67 -11.96 5.91
N ASP A 30 5.02 -12.08 4.63
CA ASP A 30 4.50 -11.18 3.59
C ASP A 30 2.97 -11.27 3.52
N ALA A 31 2.40 -12.49 3.58
CA ALA A 31 0.95 -12.69 3.58
C ALA A 31 0.29 -12.05 4.82
N GLN A 32 0.85 -12.28 6.02
CA GLN A 32 0.38 -11.67 7.26
C GLN A 32 0.45 -10.13 7.23
N GLU A 33 1.49 -9.56 6.64
CA GLU A 33 1.66 -8.11 6.53
C GLU A 33 0.68 -7.49 5.52
N MET A 34 0.41 -8.17 4.41
CA MET A 34 -0.60 -7.76 3.44
C MET A 34 -2.01 -7.78 4.05
N ASP A 35 -2.33 -8.85 4.80
CA ASP A 35 -3.59 -8.99 5.54
C ASP A 35 -3.77 -7.87 6.58
N ARG A 36 -2.73 -7.59 7.40
CA ARG A 36 -2.73 -6.47 8.37
C ARG A 36 -3.03 -5.12 7.71
N LEU A 37 -2.60 -4.95 6.47
CA LEU A 37 -2.74 -3.71 5.71
C LEU A 37 -4.01 -3.67 4.85
N GLY A 38 -4.86 -4.70 4.91
CA GLY A 38 -6.08 -4.80 4.12
C GLY A 38 -5.81 -4.89 2.61
N ARG A 39 -4.70 -5.53 2.21
CA ARG A 39 -4.25 -5.62 0.81
C ARG A 39 -4.32 -7.04 0.28
N GLU A 40 -5.00 -7.19 -0.84
CA GLU A 40 -4.90 -8.41 -1.66
C GLU A 40 -3.59 -8.42 -2.48
N GLN A 41 -2.95 -9.58 -2.55
CA GLN A 41 -1.76 -9.81 -3.36
C GLN A 41 -2.16 -9.97 -4.85
N GLN A 42 -1.78 -9.00 -5.69
CA GLN A 42 -2.08 -9.00 -7.14
C GLN A 42 -0.85 -9.15 -8.03
N LEU A 43 0.35 -8.91 -7.50
CA LEU A 43 1.62 -8.96 -8.25
C LEU A 43 2.50 -10.13 -7.77
N ASN A 44 3.46 -10.56 -8.57
CA ASN A 44 4.31 -11.69 -8.20
C ASN A 44 5.53 -11.23 -7.40
N ARG A 45 5.83 -11.90 -6.28
CA ARG A 45 6.98 -11.59 -5.42
C ARG A 45 8.29 -12.15 -5.96
N ASN A 46 8.76 -11.58 -7.07
CA ASN A 46 9.91 -12.06 -7.84
C ASN A 46 11.25 -11.39 -7.47
N PHE A 47 11.22 -10.25 -6.76
CA PHE A 47 12.44 -9.55 -6.35
C PHE A 47 13.03 -10.15 -5.06
N ARG A 48 14.36 -10.33 -5.08
CA ARG A 48 15.20 -10.64 -3.92
C ARG A 48 16.15 -9.47 -3.64
N PHE A 49 16.96 -9.60 -2.58
CA PHE A 49 17.87 -8.55 -2.13
C PHE A 49 18.78 -7.98 -3.22
N ILE A 50 19.52 -8.83 -3.97
CA ILE A 50 20.45 -8.35 -5.00
C ILE A 50 19.71 -7.67 -6.16
N SER A 51 18.60 -8.24 -6.62
CA SER A 51 17.83 -7.66 -7.72
C SER A 51 17.20 -6.31 -7.35
N ILE A 52 16.70 -6.15 -6.12
CA ILE A 52 16.09 -4.88 -5.71
C ILE A 52 17.15 -3.83 -5.32
N LEU A 53 18.31 -4.25 -4.79
CA LEU A 53 19.46 -3.38 -4.62
C LEU A 53 19.96 -2.88 -5.98
N GLY A 54 20.00 -3.77 -6.98
CA GLY A 54 20.26 -3.43 -8.38
C GLY A 54 19.29 -2.37 -8.88
N PHE A 55 18.00 -2.68 -8.85
CA PHE A 55 16.91 -1.78 -9.26
C PHE A 55 16.99 -0.39 -8.60
N SER A 56 17.19 -0.33 -7.28
CA SER A 56 17.28 0.94 -6.55
C SER A 56 18.54 1.73 -6.93
N SER A 57 19.68 1.04 -7.08
CA SER A 57 20.94 1.67 -7.48
C SER A 57 20.90 2.20 -8.92
N THR A 58 20.32 1.43 -9.84
CA THR A 58 20.19 1.78 -11.25
C THR A 58 19.15 2.87 -11.45
N ALA A 59 18.02 2.82 -10.73
CA ALA A 59 17.06 3.92 -10.71
C ALA A 59 17.70 5.24 -10.25
N MET A 60 18.55 5.22 -9.21
CA MET A 60 19.29 6.40 -8.76
C MET A 60 20.34 6.87 -9.78
N SER A 61 21.12 5.97 -10.40
CA SER A 61 22.22 6.29 -11.32
C SER A 61 23.06 7.49 -10.84
N THR A 62 23.45 7.48 -9.57
CA THR A 62 23.92 8.69 -8.88
C THR A 62 25.15 9.31 -9.52
N TRP A 63 26.16 8.51 -9.88
CA TRP A 63 27.42 9.05 -10.40
C TRP A 63 27.27 9.59 -11.83
N GLU A 64 26.30 9.09 -12.58
CA GLU A 64 25.93 9.58 -13.91
C GLU A 64 25.11 10.88 -13.85
N ILE A 65 24.11 10.92 -12.95
CA ILE A 65 23.23 12.08 -12.80
C ILE A 65 24.01 13.26 -12.24
N VAL A 66 24.92 13.05 -11.27
CA VAL A 66 25.74 14.17 -10.78
C VAL A 66 26.64 14.75 -11.85
N LEU A 67 27.25 13.93 -12.71
CA LEU A 67 28.05 14.41 -13.86
C LEU A 67 27.18 15.27 -14.79
N SER A 68 25.98 14.76 -15.09
CA SER A 68 25.00 15.41 -15.98
C SER A 68 24.42 16.71 -15.41
N SER A 69 24.47 16.92 -14.09
CA SER A 69 23.91 18.09 -13.41
C SER A 69 24.96 19.03 -12.80
N THR A 70 26.26 18.78 -13.06
CA THR A 70 27.40 19.55 -12.51
C THR A 70 27.29 21.06 -12.71
N ILE A 71 26.60 21.53 -13.76
CA ILE A 71 26.42 22.95 -14.05
C ILE A 71 25.87 23.74 -12.84
N PHE A 72 24.92 23.17 -12.07
CA PHE A 72 24.33 23.87 -10.94
C PHE A 72 25.35 24.13 -9.82
N GLY A 73 26.17 23.12 -9.50
CA GLY A 73 27.18 23.21 -8.46
C GLY A 73 28.42 24.00 -8.90
N LEU A 74 28.81 23.92 -10.17
CA LEU A 74 29.90 24.73 -10.73
C LEU A 74 29.56 26.23 -10.64
N LEU A 75 28.34 26.62 -11.04
CA LEU A 75 27.91 28.02 -10.98
C LEU A 75 27.81 28.54 -9.55
N ASN A 76 27.41 27.69 -8.61
CA ASN A 76 27.00 28.09 -7.27
C ASN A 76 27.74 27.33 -6.16
N GLY A 77 29.06 27.28 -6.26
CA GLY A 77 29.89 26.54 -5.30
C GLY A 77 31.27 26.23 -5.85
N GLY A 78 31.45 26.20 -7.17
CA GLY A 78 32.72 25.82 -7.79
C GLY A 78 33.10 24.37 -7.48
N LEU A 79 34.40 24.07 -7.60
CA LEU A 79 34.92 22.72 -7.40
C LEU A 79 34.78 22.26 -5.94
N ALA A 80 35.15 23.13 -4.98
CA ALA A 80 35.03 22.82 -3.55
C ALA A 80 33.57 22.65 -3.13
N GLY A 81 32.68 23.49 -3.67
CA GLY A 81 31.24 23.39 -3.44
C GLY A 81 30.63 22.08 -3.94
N LEU A 82 31.05 21.58 -5.11
CA LEU A 82 30.64 20.26 -5.58
C LEU A 82 31.05 19.14 -4.61
N VAL A 83 32.33 19.11 -4.20
CA VAL A 83 32.87 18.05 -3.34
C VAL A 83 32.20 18.02 -1.97
N TRP A 84 32.17 19.17 -1.28
CA TRP A 84 31.63 19.25 0.07
C TRP A 84 30.11 19.28 0.09
N GLY A 85 29.49 19.95 -0.89
CA GLY A 85 28.04 19.95 -1.06
C GLY A 85 27.49 18.55 -1.30
N PHE A 86 28.15 17.75 -2.13
CA PHE A 86 27.78 16.35 -2.31
C PHE A 86 27.91 15.54 -1.02
N PHE A 87 29.03 15.64 -0.31
CA PHE A 87 29.22 14.93 0.95
C PHE A 87 28.15 15.28 2.00
N LEU A 88 27.85 16.56 2.16
CA LEU A 88 26.83 17.02 3.12
C LEU A 88 25.43 16.51 2.77
N VAL A 89 25.05 16.60 1.49
CA VAL A 89 23.75 16.12 1.01
C VAL A 89 23.65 14.59 1.13
N TRP A 90 24.73 13.86 0.85
CA TRP A 90 24.80 12.41 1.03
C TRP A 90 24.56 12.01 2.48
N MET A 91 25.28 12.64 3.44
CA MET A 91 25.08 12.36 4.86
C MET A 91 23.65 12.70 5.31
N GLY A 92 23.08 13.82 4.83
CA GLY A 92 21.69 14.19 5.09
C GLY A 92 20.70 13.12 4.59
N TYR A 93 20.87 12.66 3.35
CA TYR A 93 20.02 11.61 2.78
C TYR A 93 20.17 10.26 3.47
N CYS A 94 21.33 9.92 4.05
CA CYS A 94 21.45 8.72 4.89
C CYS A 94 20.45 8.74 6.06
N PHE A 95 20.22 9.89 6.71
CA PHE A 95 19.18 10.00 7.75
C PHE A 95 17.77 9.91 7.17
N VAL A 96 17.51 10.56 6.04
CA VAL A 96 16.20 10.52 5.36
C VAL A 96 15.83 9.09 4.98
N PHE A 97 16.71 8.39 4.27
CA PHE A 97 16.46 7.02 3.83
C PHE A 97 16.49 6.02 4.97
N ALA A 98 17.18 6.29 6.08
CA ALA A 98 17.03 5.50 7.30
C ALA A 98 15.62 5.63 7.89
N SER A 99 15.03 6.83 7.91
CA SER A 99 13.63 7.03 8.32
C SER A 99 12.65 6.32 7.38
N LEU A 100 12.86 6.42 6.05
CA LEU A 100 12.01 5.74 5.05
C LEU A 100 12.16 4.21 5.12
N ALA A 101 13.36 3.69 5.35
CA ALA A 101 13.62 2.27 5.54
C ALA A 101 12.89 1.71 6.77
N GLU A 102 12.83 2.47 7.87
CA GLU A 102 12.05 2.07 9.06
C GLU A 102 10.54 2.02 8.75
N MET A 103 10.01 3.02 8.04
CA MET A 103 8.60 3.06 7.62
C MET A 103 8.26 1.95 6.62
N ALA A 104 9.16 1.67 5.67
CA ALA A 104 9.02 0.56 4.73
C ALA A 104 9.02 -0.81 5.44
N SER A 105 9.73 -0.93 6.57
CA SER A 105 9.67 -2.14 7.41
C SER A 105 8.34 -2.26 8.17
N MET A 106 7.73 -1.13 8.55
CA MET A 106 6.42 -1.12 9.22
C MET A 106 5.28 -1.47 8.26
N ALA A 107 5.30 -0.91 7.04
CA ALA A 107 4.24 -1.08 6.06
C ALA A 107 4.84 -1.21 4.64
N PRO A 108 5.26 -2.41 4.23
CA PRO A 108 5.88 -2.67 2.93
C PRO A 108 4.82 -2.79 1.83
N THR A 109 4.26 -1.67 1.38
CA THR A 109 3.31 -1.65 0.24
C THR A 109 3.73 -0.69 -0.85
N SER A 110 3.25 -0.96 -2.08
CA SER A 110 3.60 -0.17 -3.25
C SER A 110 3.09 1.28 -3.16
N GLY A 111 2.17 1.54 -2.22
CA GLY A 111 1.67 2.88 -1.92
C GLY A 111 2.69 3.77 -1.18
N GLY A 112 3.67 3.18 -0.51
CA GLY A 112 4.77 3.92 0.12
C GLY A 112 4.31 5.08 1.00
N GLN A 113 4.74 6.29 0.67
CA GLN A 113 4.60 7.50 1.48
C GLN A 113 3.16 7.83 1.84
N TYR A 114 2.22 7.75 0.89
CA TYR A 114 0.83 8.11 1.19
C TYR A 114 0.16 7.07 2.11
N HIS A 115 0.57 5.81 1.98
CA HIS A 115 0.12 4.73 2.84
C HIS A 115 0.69 4.89 4.26
N TRP A 116 1.99 5.19 4.38
CA TRP A 116 2.64 5.51 5.65
C TRP A 116 1.99 6.70 6.35
N VAL A 117 1.69 7.76 5.60
CA VAL A 117 0.97 8.91 6.16
C VAL A 117 -0.42 8.51 6.64
N SER A 118 -1.11 7.62 5.93
CA SER A 118 -2.39 7.07 6.42
C SER A 118 -2.23 6.27 7.72
N GLU A 119 -1.19 5.45 7.86
CA GLU A 119 -0.91 4.68 9.08
C GLU A 119 -0.48 5.58 10.26
N PHE A 120 0.33 6.61 9.99
CA PHE A 120 1.05 7.33 11.05
C PHE A 120 0.46 8.68 11.43
N SER A 121 -0.40 9.26 10.61
CA SER A 121 -0.99 10.56 10.91
C SER A 121 -2.05 10.49 12.01
N PRO A 122 -2.34 11.61 12.69
CA PRO A 122 -3.48 11.69 13.60
C PRO A 122 -4.81 11.39 12.88
N LYS A 123 -5.74 10.70 13.56
CA LYS A 123 -7.06 10.32 13.03
C LYS A 123 -7.79 11.47 12.32
N SER A 124 -7.77 12.67 12.90
CA SER A 124 -8.46 13.84 12.36
C SER A 124 -7.91 14.34 11.03
N THR A 125 -6.64 14.09 10.73
CA THR A 125 -5.98 14.57 9.50
C THR A 125 -5.61 13.45 8.54
N GLN A 126 -5.92 12.20 8.89
CA GLN A 126 -5.48 11.01 8.17
C GLN A 126 -5.91 10.99 6.71
N ARG A 127 -7.22 11.13 6.48
CA ARG A 127 -7.82 11.11 5.15
C ARG A 127 -7.23 12.20 4.27
N PHE A 128 -7.16 13.42 4.78
CA PHE A 128 -6.65 14.58 4.06
C PHE A 128 -5.15 14.46 3.74
N LEU A 129 -4.31 14.19 4.75
CA LEU A 129 -2.86 14.16 4.56
C LEU A 129 -2.43 13.01 3.66
N SER A 130 -3.01 11.82 3.83
CA SER A 130 -2.68 10.68 2.95
C SER A 130 -3.12 10.96 1.51
N TYR A 131 -4.30 11.54 1.28
CA TYR A 131 -4.74 11.91 -0.06
C TYR A 131 -3.82 12.96 -0.71
N ALA A 132 -3.48 14.02 0.03
CA ALA A 132 -2.58 15.07 -0.44
C ALA A 132 -1.21 14.49 -0.80
N VAL A 133 -0.64 13.64 0.06
CA VAL A 133 0.64 12.98 -0.21
C VAL A 133 0.56 12.03 -1.39
N GLY A 134 -0.57 11.34 -1.60
CA GLY A 134 -0.80 10.51 -2.78
C GLY A 134 -0.70 11.31 -4.09
N TRP A 135 -1.38 12.46 -4.17
CA TRP A 135 -1.32 13.34 -5.34
C TRP A 135 0.04 14.00 -5.54
N ILE A 136 0.65 14.50 -4.46
CA ILE A 136 2.00 15.08 -4.51
C ILE A 136 2.99 14.01 -4.99
N SER A 137 2.84 12.76 -4.54
CA SER A 137 3.65 11.63 -4.99
C SER A 137 3.43 11.33 -6.48
N VAL A 138 2.19 11.26 -6.96
CA VAL A 138 1.90 11.07 -8.41
C VAL A 138 2.58 12.15 -9.23
N LEU A 139 2.41 13.41 -8.85
CA LEU A 139 3.03 14.52 -9.55
C LEU A 139 4.56 14.46 -9.50
N GLY A 140 5.12 14.13 -8.33
CA GLY A 140 6.55 13.98 -8.11
C GLY A 140 7.18 12.95 -9.05
N TRP A 141 6.60 11.76 -9.08
CA TRP A 141 7.11 10.67 -9.91
C TRP A 141 6.87 10.89 -11.41
N GLN A 142 5.70 11.37 -11.82
CA GLN A 142 5.41 11.59 -13.25
C GLN A 142 6.32 12.66 -13.87
N THR A 143 6.55 13.77 -13.16
CA THR A 143 7.46 14.83 -13.62
C THR A 143 8.93 14.44 -13.45
N GLY A 144 9.24 13.67 -12.41
CA GLY A 144 10.56 13.07 -12.20
C GLY A 144 10.98 12.15 -13.34
N LEU A 145 10.08 11.29 -13.82
CA LEU A 145 10.37 10.40 -14.97
C LEU A 145 10.69 11.19 -16.24
N ALA A 146 9.95 12.27 -16.51
CA ALA A 146 10.25 13.15 -17.63
C ALA A 146 11.65 13.78 -17.52
N SER A 147 12.04 14.20 -16.33
CA SER A 147 13.39 14.72 -16.05
C SER A 147 14.47 13.65 -16.25
N ILE A 148 14.27 12.45 -15.71
CA ILE A 148 15.23 11.34 -15.83
C ILE A 148 15.38 10.92 -17.28
N ALA A 149 14.29 10.86 -18.06
CA ALA A 149 14.33 10.53 -19.48
C ALA A 149 14.93 11.64 -20.35
N TYR A 150 14.84 12.90 -19.92
CA TYR A 150 15.46 14.04 -20.59
C TYR A 150 16.97 13.87 -20.72
N ILE A 151 17.64 13.50 -19.62
CA ILE A 151 19.10 13.38 -19.52
C ILE A 151 19.70 12.48 -20.62
N PRO A 152 19.37 11.18 -20.75
CA PRO A 152 19.96 10.34 -21.79
C PRO A 152 19.59 10.81 -23.20
N GLY A 153 18.38 11.35 -23.41
CA GLY A 153 17.96 11.89 -24.70
C GLY A 153 18.84 13.06 -25.16
N THR A 154 19.09 14.02 -24.27
CA THR A 154 19.95 15.17 -24.58
C THR A 154 21.44 14.87 -24.48
N LEU A 155 21.87 13.84 -23.73
CA LEU A 155 23.24 13.34 -23.78
C LEU A 155 23.58 12.74 -25.15
N ILE A 156 22.65 11.97 -25.75
CA ILE A 156 22.81 11.49 -27.13
C ILE A 156 22.98 12.69 -28.07
N GLN A 157 22.14 13.72 -27.92
CA GLN A 157 22.26 14.96 -28.69
C GLN A 157 23.61 15.66 -28.47
N GLY A 158 24.10 15.75 -27.23
CA GLY A 158 25.41 16.30 -26.90
C GLY A 158 26.57 15.54 -27.56
N LEU A 159 26.47 14.21 -27.68
CA LEU A 159 27.43 13.42 -28.45
C LEU A 159 27.36 13.68 -29.96
N ILE A 160 26.17 13.92 -30.51
CA ILE A 160 26.04 14.31 -31.91
C ILE A 160 26.76 15.65 -32.14
N VAL A 161 26.57 16.64 -31.26
CA VAL A 161 27.27 17.93 -31.33
C VAL A 161 28.79 17.74 -31.28
N LEU A 162 29.29 16.93 -30.34
CA LEU A 162 30.74 16.67 -30.21
C LEU A 162 31.35 16.07 -31.49
N ASN A 163 30.63 15.13 -32.12
CA ASN A 163 31.16 14.32 -33.23
C ASN A 163 30.84 14.91 -34.61
N ASN A 164 29.79 15.72 -34.75
CA ASN A 164 29.38 16.32 -36.02
C ASN A 164 29.30 17.85 -35.92
N PRO A 165 30.35 18.58 -36.34
CA PRO A 165 30.37 20.04 -36.31
C PRO A 165 29.30 20.72 -37.18
N SER A 166 28.69 20.00 -38.14
CA SER A 166 27.63 20.53 -39.01
C SER A 166 26.23 20.36 -38.44
N TYR A 167 26.09 19.69 -37.30
CA TYR A 167 24.79 19.47 -36.67
C TYR A 167 24.27 20.75 -36.03
N VAL A 168 23.05 21.14 -36.40
CA VAL A 168 22.34 22.27 -35.79
C VAL A 168 21.52 21.75 -34.61
N PHE A 169 21.85 22.22 -33.41
CA PHE A 169 21.11 21.87 -32.21
C PHE A 169 19.71 22.48 -32.26
N GLU A 170 18.69 21.63 -32.18
CA GLU A 170 17.30 22.05 -32.01
C GLU A 170 16.65 21.29 -30.85
N ARG A 171 15.75 21.97 -30.13
CA ARG A 171 15.13 21.41 -28.91
C ARG A 171 14.24 20.20 -29.23
N TRP A 172 13.60 20.18 -30.40
CA TRP A 172 12.72 19.09 -30.79
C TRP A 172 13.49 17.80 -31.09
N HIS A 173 14.77 17.86 -31.52
CA HIS A 173 15.61 16.68 -31.69
C HIS A 173 15.74 15.91 -30.36
N GLY A 174 16.11 16.62 -29.28
CA GLY A 174 16.20 16.05 -27.94
C GLY A 174 14.86 15.51 -27.45
N THR A 175 13.77 16.28 -27.60
CA THR A 175 12.42 15.84 -27.22
C THR A 175 12.02 14.52 -27.90
N LEU A 176 12.31 14.32 -29.19
CA LEU A 176 12.01 13.06 -29.87
C LEU A 176 12.84 11.89 -29.34
N LEU A 177 14.12 12.13 -28.98
CA LEU A 177 14.97 11.11 -28.35
C LEU A 177 14.43 10.71 -26.97
N VAL A 178 13.95 11.67 -26.18
CA VAL A 178 13.27 11.38 -24.90
C VAL A 178 12.07 10.48 -25.11
N ILE A 179 11.18 10.81 -26.05
CA ILE A 179 10.00 10.00 -26.36
C ILE A 179 10.41 8.59 -26.82
N ALA A 180 11.44 8.47 -27.65
CA ALA A 180 11.94 7.18 -28.12
C ALA A 180 12.49 6.32 -26.97
N ILE A 181 13.22 6.91 -26.02
CA ILE A 181 13.77 6.20 -24.86
C ILE A 181 12.64 5.71 -23.94
N VAL A 182 11.63 6.53 -23.67
CA VAL A 182 10.51 6.12 -22.81
C VAL A 182 9.65 5.07 -23.53
N ALA A 183 9.44 5.18 -24.85
CA ALA A 183 8.78 4.14 -25.63
C ALA A 183 9.54 2.81 -25.54
N PHE A 184 10.87 2.83 -25.65
CA PHE A 184 11.70 1.66 -25.43
C PHE A 184 11.54 1.10 -24.02
N ALA A 185 11.52 1.95 -22.99
CA ALA A 185 11.29 1.54 -21.61
C ALA A 185 9.92 0.89 -21.40
N VAL A 186 8.87 1.34 -22.09
CA VAL A 186 7.53 0.72 -22.07
C VAL A 186 7.58 -0.68 -22.67
N LEU A 187 8.17 -0.83 -23.87
CA LEU A 187 8.32 -2.12 -24.52
C LEU A 187 9.10 -3.09 -23.62
N PHE A 188 10.18 -2.61 -23.02
CA PHE A 188 11.00 -3.37 -22.09
C PHE A 188 10.21 -3.84 -20.86
N ASN A 189 9.54 -2.91 -20.17
CA ASN A 189 8.73 -3.21 -18.99
C ASN A 189 7.49 -4.05 -19.30
N THR A 190 7.06 -4.09 -20.56
CA THR A 190 5.90 -4.89 -20.98
C THR A 190 6.30 -6.33 -21.30
N PHE A 191 7.32 -6.52 -22.15
CA PHE A 191 7.71 -7.84 -22.63
C PHE A 191 8.71 -8.57 -21.73
N LEU A 192 9.54 -7.83 -20.98
CA LEU A 192 10.57 -8.41 -20.11
C LEU A 192 10.22 -8.32 -18.63
N ALA A 193 8.99 -7.94 -18.27
CA ALA A 193 8.52 -7.81 -16.88
C ALA A 193 8.89 -9.01 -16.00
N LYS A 194 8.62 -10.23 -16.47
CA LYS A 194 8.91 -11.47 -15.73
C LYS A 194 10.41 -11.68 -15.47
N ARG A 195 11.27 -11.12 -16.32
CA ARG A 195 12.74 -11.21 -16.24
C ARG A 195 13.37 -9.95 -15.65
N LEU A 196 12.57 -8.94 -15.29
CA LEU A 196 13.04 -7.67 -14.78
C LEU A 196 14.01 -7.84 -13.59
N PRO A 197 13.75 -8.71 -12.58
CA PRO A 197 14.69 -8.91 -11.47
C PRO A 197 16.07 -9.42 -11.91
N MET A 198 16.13 -10.32 -12.90
CA MET A 198 17.39 -10.85 -13.43
C MET A 198 18.15 -9.74 -14.19
N ILE A 199 17.42 -8.99 -15.02
CA ILE A 199 17.98 -7.88 -15.79
C ILE A 199 18.56 -6.83 -14.86
N GLU A 200 17.85 -6.43 -13.80
CA GLU A 200 18.35 -5.44 -12.85
C GLU A 200 19.63 -5.89 -12.14
N GLY A 201 19.80 -7.20 -11.91
CA GLY A 201 21.07 -7.76 -11.45
C GLY A 201 22.21 -7.57 -12.47
N ILE A 202 21.94 -7.72 -13.76
CA ILE A 202 22.93 -7.48 -14.84
C ILE A 202 23.23 -5.99 -15.01
N VAL A 203 22.19 -5.15 -14.98
CA VAL A 203 22.33 -3.69 -15.07
C VAL A 203 23.13 -3.17 -13.87
N LEU A 204 22.98 -3.75 -12.68
CA LEU A 204 23.86 -3.44 -11.55
C LEU A 204 25.33 -3.71 -11.88
N ILE A 205 25.67 -4.84 -12.51
CA ILE A 205 27.05 -5.13 -12.92
C ILE A 205 27.53 -4.08 -13.94
N LEU A 206 26.69 -3.70 -14.91
CA LEU A 206 26.99 -2.65 -15.89
C LEU A 206 27.22 -1.29 -15.20
N HIS A 207 26.42 -0.94 -14.20
CA HIS A 207 26.59 0.25 -13.36
C HIS A 207 27.96 0.27 -12.67
N LEU A 208 28.33 -0.84 -12.03
CA LEU A 208 29.60 -1.01 -11.32
C LEU A 208 30.81 -0.97 -12.26
N LEU A 209 30.77 -1.75 -13.35
CA LEU A 209 31.88 -1.82 -14.29
C LEU A 209 32.00 -0.53 -15.11
N GLY A 210 30.87 0.08 -15.46
CA GLY A 210 30.81 1.37 -16.14
C GLY A 210 31.46 2.48 -15.33
N PHE A 211 31.25 2.49 -14.01
CA PHE A 211 31.94 3.41 -13.09
C PHE A 211 33.46 3.32 -13.26
N PHE A 212 34.05 2.13 -13.20
CA PHE A 212 35.50 1.95 -13.41
C PHE A 212 35.93 2.22 -14.85
N GLY A 213 35.09 1.89 -15.83
CA GLY A 213 35.32 2.16 -17.25
C GLY A 213 35.41 3.65 -17.58
N VAL A 214 34.78 4.52 -16.78
CA VAL A 214 34.93 5.97 -16.86
C VAL A 214 36.03 6.48 -15.92
N LEU A 215 36.08 6.00 -14.68
CA LEU A 215 37.02 6.47 -13.65
C LEU A 215 38.49 6.27 -14.05
N ILE A 216 38.85 5.07 -14.50
CA ILE A 216 40.25 4.70 -14.76
C ILE A 216 40.85 5.53 -15.90
N PRO A 217 40.21 5.68 -17.08
CA PRO A 217 40.74 6.53 -18.14
C PRO A 217 40.96 7.98 -17.68
N LEU A 218 40.03 8.55 -16.91
CA LEU A 218 40.17 9.92 -16.42
C LEU A 218 41.36 10.06 -15.46
N TRP A 219 41.58 9.09 -14.58
CA TRP A 219 42.72 9.12 -13.65
C TRP A 219 44.07 8.96 -14.33
N VAL A 220 44.12 8.21 -15.44
CA VAL A 220 45.36 7.91 -16.17
C VAL A 220 45.71 9.02 -17.16
N LEU A 221 44.72 9.56 -17.89
CA LEU A 221 44.96 10.43 -19.04
C LEU A 221 44.95 11.93 -18.69
N SER A 222 44.24 12.31 -17.63
CA SER A 222 43.94 13.73 -17.39
C SER A 222 45.05 14.48 -16.62
N PRO A 223 45.39 15.70 -17.04
CA PRO A 223 46.06 16.69 -16.19
C PRO A 223 45.19 17.03 -14.97
N ARG A 224 45.80 17.16 -13.79
CA ARG A 224 45.06 17.32 -12.53
C ARG A 224 45.14 18.74 -11.98
N ASN A 225 44.01 19.28 -11.54
CA ASN A 225 43.95 20.47 -10.69
C ASN A 225 44.68 20.22 -9.36
N SER A 226 45.16 21.29 -8.71
CA SER A 226 45.76 21.16 -7.38
C SER A 226 44.70 20.81 -6.33
N ALA A 227 45.11 20.09 -5.29
CA ALA A 227 44.21 19.76 -4.17
C ALA A 227 43.64 21.01 -3.50
N GLU A 228 44.43 22.09 -3.41
CA GLU A 228 43.95 23.39 -2.93
C GLU A 228 42.76 23.88 -3.76
N MET A 229 42.89 23.93 -5.09
CA MET A 229 41.81 24.34 -5.98
C MET A 229 40.56 23.46 -5.80
N VAL A 230 40.74 22.14 -5.70
CA VAL A 230 39.62 21.19 -5.58
C VAL A 230 38.89 21.31 -4.25
N PHE A 231 39.60 21.49 -3.13
CA PHE A 231 38.99 21.41 -1.80
C PHE A 231 38.71 22.77 -1.15
N THR A 232 39.28 23.88 -1.63
CA THR A 232 39.16 25.19 -0.98
C THR A 232 38.59 26.30 -1.87
N GLN A 233 38.66 26.18 -3.21
CA GLN A 233 38.12 27.22 -4.09
C GLN A 233 36.62 27.09 -4.31
N PHE A 234 35.89 27.94 -3.59
CA PHE A 234 34.48 28.21 -3.84
C PHE A 234 34.31 29.30 -4.89
N GLN A 235 33.26 29.19 -5.69
CA GLN A 235 32.91 30.19 -6.71
C GLN A 235 31.43 30.55 -6.64
N ASN A 236 31.10 31.78 -7.03
CA ASN A 236 29.73 32.30 -7.07
C ASN A 236 29.51 32.98 -8.42
N LEU A 237 29.46 32.16 -9.47
CA LEU A 237 29.16 32.60 -10.83
C LEU A 237 27.67 32.93 -10.99
N GLY A 238 26.81 32.44 -10.10
CA GLY A 238 25.39 32.79 -10.02
C GLY A 238 25.09 34.20 -9.50
N GLY A 239 26.10 34.96 -9.05
CA GLY A 239 25.96 36.38 -8.69
C GLY A 239 25.26 36.66 -7.35
N TRP A 240 25.12 35.66 -6.47
CA TRP A 240 24.43 35.83 -5.19
C TRP A 240 25.16 36.80 -4.25
N PRO A 241 24.48 37.48 -3.30
CA PRO A 241 25.13 38.43 -2.39
C PRO A 241 26.24 37.83 -1.51
N THR A 242 26.19 36.52 -1.21
CA THR A 242 27.21 35.84 -0.40
C THR A 242 27.57 34.48 -0.97
N GLN A 243 28.82 34.07 -0.72
CA GLN A 243 29.31 32.75 -1.13
C GLN A 243 28.56 31.61 -0.44
N GLY A 244 28.13 31.80 0.82
CA GLY A 244 27.35 30.79 1.54
C GLY A 244 25.95 30.59 0.94
N LEU A 245 25.28 31.67 0.53
CA LEU A 245 24.00 31.57 -0.15
C LEU A 245 24.14 30.91 -1.53
N SER A 246 25.17 31.30 -2.29
CA SER A 246 25.53 30.65 -3.54
C SER A 246 25.71 29.13 -3.32
N PHE A 247 26.55 28.74 -2.36
CA PHE A 247 26.76 27.32 -2.03
C PHE A 247 25.46 26.54 -1.78
N MET A 248 24.51 27.11 -1.03
CA MET A 248 23.22 26.47 -0.76
C MET A 248 22.39 26.26 -2.04
N VAL A 249 22.43 27.20 -2.99
CA VAL A 249 21.79 27.06 -4.30
C VAL A 249 22.49 25.97 -5.14
N GLY A 250 23.82 25.85 -5.06
CA GLY A 250 24.58 24.84 -5.80
C GLY A 250 24.36 23.39 -5.36
N LEU A 251 23.79 23.17 -4.16
CA LEU A 251 23.46 21.83 -3.64
C LEU A 251 22.49 21.05 -4.55
N LEU A 252 21.80 21.71 -5.48
CA LEU A 252 20.93 21.12 -6.50
C LEU A 252 21.56 19.91 -7.20
N THR A 253 22.83 19.99 -7.61
CA THR A 253 23.55 18.88 -8.27
C THR A 253 23.47 17.60 -7.44
N SER A 254 23.79 17.72 -6.15
CA SER A 254 23.85 16.61 -5.22
C SER A 254 22.46 16.10 -4.87
N VAL A 255 21.49 17.01 -4.74
CA VAL A 255 20.09 16.67 -4.48
C VAL A 255 19.50 15.84 -5.61
N TYR A 256 19.75 16.23 -6.86
CA TYR A 256 19.32 15.44 -8.03
C TYR A 256 19.97 14.06 -8.08
N GLY A 257 21.28 13.96 -7.83
CA GLY A 257 21.99 12.69 -7.92
C GLY A 257 21.65 11.67 -6.82
N LEU A 258 21.21 12.13 -5.65
CA LEU A 258 20.98 11.26 -4.47
C LEU A 258 19.49 10.98 -4.20
N LEU A 259 18.59 11.51 -5.02
CA LEU A 259 17.17 11.20 -4.95
C LEU A 259 16.86 9.83 -5.59
N GLY A 260 15.81 9.16 -5.15
CA GLY A 260 15.26 7.98 -5.83
C GLY A 260 15.56 6.62 -5.21
N ALA A 261 16.24 6.53 -4.07
CA ALA A 261 16.45 5.24 -3.39
C ALA A 261 15.12 4.60 -2.92
N ASP A 262 14.08 5.40 -2.75
CA ASP A 262 12.72 5.00 -2.44
C ASP A 262 11.95 4.45 -3.65
N SER A 263 12.51 4.46 -4.86
CA SER A 263 11.94 3.78 -6.04
C SER A 263 11.55 2.32 -5.73
N ALA A 264 12.40 1.62 -4.98
CA ALA A 264 12.17 0.25 -4.54
C ALA A 264 10.94 0.08 -3.63
N VAL A 265 10.48 1.14 -2.96
CA VAL A 265 9.29 1.10 -2.09
C VAL A 265 8.04 0.79 -2.91
N HIS A 266 7.94 1.40 -4.10
CA HIS A 266 6.81 1.21 -5.00
C HIS A 266 6.81 -0.17 -5.68
N MET A 267 7.88 -0.95 -5.50
CA MET A 267 7.99 -2.34 -5.95
C MET A 267 7.78 -3.35 -4.81
N SER A 268 7.43 -2.90 -3.60
CA SER A 268 7.42 -3.75 -2.39
C SER A 268 6.47 -4.94 -2.44
N GLU A 269 5.34 -4.84 -3.14
CA GLU A 269 4.42 -5.97 -3.36
C GLU A 269 5.01 -7.04 -4.29
N GLU A 270 6.10 -6.74 -5.00
CA GLU A 270 6.88 -7.64 -5.86
C GLU A 270 8.16 -8.16 -5.17
N ILE A 271 8.45 -7.73 -3.93
CA ILE A 271 9.63 -8.16 -3.16
C ILE A 271 9.25 -9.32 -2.24
N ARG A 272 10.06 -10.38 -2.23
CA ARG A 272 9.95 -11.45 -1.24
C ARG A 272 10.60 -11.02 0.09
N ASP A 273 9.90 -11.25 1.19
CA ASP A 273 10.33 -10.88 2.55
C ASP A 273 10.51 -9.35 2.70
N ALA A 274 9.52 -8.60 2.23
CA ALA A 274 9.64 -7.17 1.92
C ALA A 274 10.03 -6.31 3.13
N SER A 275 9.43 -6.54 4.31
CA SER A 275 9.72 -5.72 5.49
C SER A 275 11.15 -5.83 6.06
N ILE A 276 12.00 -6.71 5.52
CA ILE A 276 13.44 -6.73 5.85
C ILE A 276 14.33 -6.54 4.63
N VAL A 277 13.92 -7.03 3.46
CA VAL A 277 14.71 -6.91 2.22
C VAL A 277 14.71 -5.48 1.70
N LEU A 278 13.55 -4.81 1.68
CA LEU A 278 13.42 -3.45 1.19
C LEU A 278 14.22 -2.43 2.04
N PRO A 279 14.10 -2.40 3.38
CA PRO A 279 14.90 -1.49 4.21
C PRO A 279 16.41 -1.65 4.01
N LYS A 280 16.89 -2.90 3.92
CA LYS A 280 18.30 -3.19 3.66
C LYS A 280 18.74 -2.67 2.29
N ALA A 281 17.92 -2.89 1.25
CA ALA A 281 18.22 -2.45 -0.10
C ALA A 281 18.27 -0.92 -0.19
N THR A 282 17.30 -0.21 0.40
CA THR A 282 17.29 1.25 0.45
C THR A 282 18.55 1.81 1.12
N MET A 283 18.96 1.24 2.27
CA MET A 283 20.18 1.69 2.97
C MET A 283 21.47 1.40 2.21
N TRP A 284 21.62 0.20 1.63
CA TRP A 284 22.79 -0.11 0.83
C TRP A 284 22.86 0.70 -0.45
N SER A 285 21.71 1.02 -1.06
CA SER A 285 21.65 1.86 -2.27
C SER A 285 22.18 3.25 -1.99
N ILE A 286 21.71 3.94 -0.93
CA ILE A 286 22.21 5.29 -0.62
C ILE A 286 23.69 5.29 -0.20
N VAL A 287 24.15 4.27 0.51
CA VAL A 287 25.57 4.18 0.93
C VAL A 287 26.49 3.93 -0.26
N VAL A 288 26.19 2.95 -1.10
CA VAL A 288 27.06 2.58 -2.25
C VAL A 288 27.02 3.66 -3.33
N ASN A 289 25.82 4.13 -3.71
CA ASN A 289 25.70 5.13 -4.76
C ASN A 289 26.23 6.49 -4.31
N GLY A 290 26.05 6.85 -3.03
CA GLY A 290 26.68 8.05 -2.49
C GLY A 290 28.20 7.98 -2.48
N ALA A 291 28.79 6.83 -2.13
CA ALA A 291 30.24 6.65 -2.21
C ALA A 291 30.77 6.82 -3.65
N PHE A 292 30.13 6.19 -4.63
CA PHE A 292 30.53 6.34 -6.04
C PHE A 292 30.30 7.74 -6.58
N GLY A 293 29.16 8.36 -6.27
CA GLY A 293 28.89 9.75 -6.62
C GLY A 293 29.96 10.69 -6.07
N TRP A 294 30.38 10.50 -4.82
CA TRP A 294 31.40 11.36 -4.21
C TRP A 294 32.79 11.15 -4.83
N ILE A 295 33.19 9.90 -5.06
CA ILE A 295 34.44 9.58 -5.76
C ILE A 295 34.43 10.17 -7.18
N MET A 296 33.31 10.08 -7.89
CA MET A 296 33.17 10.63 -9.24
C MET A 296 33.21 12.16 -9.23
N ILE A 297 32.56 12.82 -8.27
CA ILE A 297 32.62 14.28 -8.11
C ILE A 297 34.04 14.77 -7.79
N ILE A 298 34.74 14.08 -6.89
CA ILE A 298 36.15 14.38 -6.61
C ILE A 298 36.98 14.20 -7.88
N THR A 299 36.78 13.10 -8.60
CA THR A 299 37.47 12.85 -9.87
C THR A 299 37.20 13.96 -10.87
N PHE A 300 35.93 14.29 -11.09
CA PHE A 300 35.52 15.39 -11.96
C PHE A 300 36.19 16.71 -11.55
N ALA A 301 36.20 17.04 -10.26
CA ALA A 301 36.81 18.28 -9.77
C ALA A 301 38.33 18.34 -10.05
N PHE A 302 39.02 17.20 -9.97
CA PHE A 302 40.44 17.10 -10.34
C PHE A 302 40.69 17.25 -11.85
N ILE A 303 39.75 16.84 -12.72
CA ILE A 303 39.96 16.83 -14.17
C ILE A 303 39.27 17.99 -14.92
N ALA A 304 38.35 18.71 -14.27
CA ALA A 304 37.48 19.70 -14.91
C ALA A 304 38.25 20.90 -15.48
N GLY A 305 39.48 21.13 -15.03
CA GLY A 305 40.22 22.35 -15.32
C GLY A 305 39.57 23.55 -14.64
N ASN A 306 39.61 24.72 -15.28
CA ASN A 306 38.94 25.93 -14.78
C ASN A 306 37.46 25.93 -15.20
N PRO A 307 36.51 25.97 -14.23
CA PRO A 307 35.07 25.96 -14.49
C PRO A 307 34.59 26.98 -15.54
N LEU A 308 35.21 28.17 -15.60
CA LEU A 308 34.84 29.23 -16.53
C LEU A 308 34.86 28.81 -18.01
N TYR A 309 35.63 27.77 -18.37
CA TYR A 309 35.76 27.32 -19.76
C TYR A 309 34.87 26.13 -20.12
N ILE A 310 34.25 25.47 -19.15
CA ILE A 310 33.43 24.27 -19.41
C ILE A 310 31.94 24.49 -19.14
N VAL A 311 31.56 25.54 -18.41
CA VAL A 311 30.15 25.86 -18.12
C VAL A 311 29.35 26.20 -19.38
N ASP A 312 29.98 26.86 -20.35
CA ASP A 312 29.37 27.25 -21.64
C ASP A 312 29.68 26.24 -22.77
N SER A 313 29.72 24.94 -22.44
CA SER A 313 29.98 23.89 -23.43
C SER A 313 28.91 23.83 -24.51
N ASP A 314 29.32 23.78 -25.79
CA ASP A 314 28.42 23.56 -26.94
C ASP A 314 27.61 22.27 -26.84
N THR A 315 28.12 21.27 -26.11
CA THR A 315 27.44 19.99 -25.90
C THR A 315 26.25 20.10 -24.93
N GLY A 316 26.13 21.23 -24.22
CA GLY A 316 25.17 21.45 -23.14
C GLY A 316 25.56 20.82 -21.80
N TYR A 317 26.66 20.07 -21.74
CA TYR A 317 27.10 19.34 -20.54
C TYR A 317 28.58 19.60 -20.24
N PRO A 318 28.92 20.30 -19.14
CA PRO A 318 30.31 20.63 -18.79
C PRO A 318 31.23 19.40 -18.70
N PHE A 319 30.71 18.27 -18.21
CA PHE A 319 31.51 17.07 -18.06
C PHE A 319 31.94 16.44 -19.39
N ILE A 320 31.16 16.59 -20.48
CA ILE A 320 31.55 16.07 -21.80
C ILE A 320 32.77 16.85 -22.30
N SER A 321 32.79 18.17 -22.15
CA SER A 321 33.97 18.99 -22.46
C SER A 321 35.16 18.63 -21.59
N ALA A 322 34.95 18.40 -20.28
CA ALA A 322 36.03 17.97 -19.39
C ALA A 322 36.61 16.61 -19.80
N PHE A 323 35.77 15.66 -20.20
CA PHE A 323 36.22 14.34 -20.68
C PHE A 323 36.99 14.46 -21.99
N TYR A 324 36.55 15.33 -22.90
CA TYR A 324 37.28 15.61 -24.13
C TYR A 324 38.64 16.26 -23.86
N ASN A 325 38.69 17.25 -22.97
CA ASN A 325 39.94 17.89 -22.56
C ASN A 325 40.90 16.91 -21.88
N ALA A 326 40.38 15.98 -21.07
CA ALA A 326 41.16 14.95 -20.41
C ALA A 326 41.71 13.90 -21.38
N THR A 327 40.92 13.48 -22.37
CA THR A 327 41.30 12.38 -23.27
C THR A 327 41.98 12.84 -24.55
N GLY A 328 41.75 14.07 -24.99
CA GLY A 328 42.14 14.57 -26.31
C GLY A 328 41.51 13.81 -27.49
N SER A 329 40.50 12.97 -27.24
CA SER A 329 39.94 12.04 -28.23
C SER A 329 38.43 12.05 -28.23
N LYS A 330 37.84 12.36 -29.41
CA LYS A 330 36.37 12.29 -29.60
C LYS A 330 35.85 10.88 -29.42
N VAL A 331 36.59 9.87 -29.90
CA VAL A 331 36.21 8.45 -29.76
C VAL A 331 36.24 8.04 -28.29
N GLY A 332 37.34 8.32 -27.58
CA GLY A 332 37.47 7.98 -26.17
C GLY A 332 36.39 8.64 -25.31
N THR A 333 36.14 9.93 -25.54
CA THR A 333 35.04 10.67 -24.90
C THR A 333 33.68 10.05 -25.21
N SER A 334 33.41 9.74 -26.48
CA SER A 334 32.13 9.17 -26.90
C SER A 334 31.86 7.81 -26.27
N VAL A 335 32.87 6.96 -26.12
CA VAL A 335 32.74 5.66 -25.44
C VAL A 335 32.39 5.85 -23.96
N MET A 336 33.08 6.74 -23.24
CA MET A 336 32.79 7.01 -21.83
C MET A 336 31.38 7.59 -21.64
N VAL A 337 30.96 8.53 -22.50
CA VAL A 337 29.60 9.10 -22.43
C VAL A 337 28.54 8.07 -22.85
N ALA A 338 28.84 7.17 -23.79
CA ALA A 338 27.91 6.08 -24.15
C ALA A 338 27.64 5.12 -22.98
N ILE A 339 28.64 4.88 -22.10
CA ILE A 339 28.44 4.13 -20.85
C ILE A 339 27.43 4.86 -19.96
N ILE A 340 27.60 6.17 -19.77
CA ILE A 340 26.69 7.02 -18.99
C ILE A 340 25.28 7.01 -19.58
N ILE A 341 25.14 7.11 -20.91
CA ILE A 341 23.85 7.03 -21.60
C ILE A 341 23.20 5.67 -21.36
N THR A 342 23.96 4.57 -21.44
CA THR A 342 23.41 3.21 -21.23
C THR A 342 22.89 3.02 -19.81
N ASN A 343 23.63 3.48 -18.80
CA ASN A 343 23.21 3.41 -17.40
C ASN A 343 21.98 4.29 -17.13
N THR A 344 21.98 5.52 -17.66
CA THR A 344 20.83 6.44 -17.49
C THR A 344 19.58 5.99 -18.26
N VAL A 345 19.71 5.35 -19.43
CA VAL A 345 18.57 4.68 -20.08
C VAL A 345 18.04 3.54 -19.20
N SER A 346 18.92 2.80 -18.54
CA SER A 346 18.49 1.77 -17.59
C SER A 346 17.76 2.36 -16.38
N SER A 347 18.21 3.52 -15.86
CA SER A 347 17.45 4.30 -14.85
C SER A 347 16.04 4.66 -15.33
N VAL A 348 15.85 5.03 -16.60
CA VAL A 348 14.52 5.31 -17.16
C VAL A 348 13.63 4.06 -17.14
N ILE A 349 14.19 2.87 -17.43
CA ILE A 349 13.46 1.60 -17.38
C ILE A 349 12.97 1.31 -15.96
N SER A 350 13.86 1.39 -14.95
CA SER A 350 13.54 1.13 -13.55
C SER A 350 12.58 2.21 -12.98
N SER A 351 12.78 3.47 -13.38
CA SER A 351 11.92 4.59 -12.96
C SER A 351 10.52 4.47 -13.55
N LEU A 352 10.37 4.08 -14.82
CA LEU A 352 9.05 3.83 -15.42
C LEU A 352 8.28 2.74 -14.67
N ALA A 353 8.97 1.66 -14.27
CA ALA A 353 8.38 0.61 -13.43
C ALA A 353 7.83 1.22 -12.14
N THR A 354 8.69 1.94 -11.40
CA THR A 354 8.34 2.64 -10.15
C THR A 354 7.11 3.55 -10.30
N VAL A 355 7.13 4.44 -11.28
CA VAL A 355 6.10 5.48 -11.49
C VAL A 355 4.76 4.83 -11.83
N SER A 356 4.76 3.77 -12.65
CA SER A 356 3.54 3.03 -12.99
C SER A 356 2.93 2.32 -11.78
N ARG A 357 3.74 1.73 -10.88
CA ARG A 357 3.26 1.07 -9.66
C ARG A 357 2.73 2.06 -8.64
N GLN A 358 3.40 3.21 -8.52
CA GLN A 358 2.95 4.27 -7.63
C GLN A 358 1.56 4.79 -8.06
N LEU A 359 1.36 5.06 -9.36
CA LEU A 359 0.07 5.48 -9.90
C LEU A 359 -1.01 4.40 -9.74
N TRP A 360 -0.67 3.14 -10.05
CA TRP A 360 -1.55 2.00 -9.90
C TRP A 360 -1.99 1.79 -8.44
N SER A 361 -1.06 1.86 -7.48
CA SER A 361 -1.36 1.69 -6.06
C SER A 361 -2.34 2.76 -5.58
N PHE A 362 -2.11 4.03 -5.94
CA PHE A 362 -3.02 5.11 -5.54
C PHE A 362 -4.38 5.01 -6.24
N ALA A 363 -4.43 4.47 -7.46
CA ALA A 363 -5.67 4.15 -8.16
C ALA A 363 -6.47 3.03 -7.46
N ARG A 364 -5.81 1.99 -6.91
CA ARG A 364 -6.47 0.94 -6.11
C ARG A 364 -7.25 1.52 -4.92
N ASP A 365 -6.74 2.61 -4.35
CA ASP A 365 -7.39 3.31 -3.24
C ASP A 365 -8.36 4.40 -3.70
N ARG A 366 -8.77 4.40 -4.97
CA ARG A 366 -9.65 5.42 -5.58
C ARG A 366 -9.13 6.86 -5.42
N GLY A 367 -7.80 7.03 -5.35
CA GLY A 367 -7.15 8.33 -5.15
C GLY A 367 -7.11 9.23 -6.39
N VAL A 368 -7.30 8.67 -7.59
CA VAL A 368 -7.22 9.37 -8.88
C VAL A 368 -8.47 9.13 -9.76
N PRO A 369 -8.77 10.02 -10.72
CA PRO A 369 -9.80 9.80 -11.73
C PRO A 369 -9.55 8.51 -12.52
N CYS A 370 -10.62 7.90 -13.03
CA CYS A 370 -10.54 6.65 -13.79
C CYS A 370 -9.80 5.54 -13.04
N SER A 371 -9.94 5.50 -11.71
CA SER A 371 -9.27 4.57 -10.81
C SER A 371 -9.47 3.11 -11.21
N SER A 372 -10.67 2.71 -11.62
CA SER A 372 -10.95 1.35 -12.09
C SER A 372 -10.13 0.95 -13.32
N PHE A 373 -9.90 1.88 -14.25
CA PHE A 373 -9.07 1.64 -15.43
C PHE A 373 -7.58 1.54 -15.06
N LEU A 374 -7.09 2.45 -14.20
CA LEU A 374 -5.69 2.52 -13.80
C LEU A 374 -5.28 1.41 -12.83
N ALA A 375 -6.19 0.96 -11.97
CA ALA A 375 -5.97 -0.12 -11.00
C ALA A 375 -6.07 -1.52 -11.62
N HIS A 376 -6.66 -1.65 -12.82
CA HIS A 376 -6.87 -2.95 -13.46
C HIS A 376 -5.55 -3.61 -13.86
N VAL A 377 -5.38 -4.86 -13.44
CA VAL A 377 -4.31 -5.77 -13.88
C VAL A 377 -5.00 -6.96 -14.55
N LYS A 378 -4.60 -7.29 -15.79
CA LYS A 378 -5.17 -8.40 -16.54
C LYS A 378 -4.66 -9.74 -16.00
N ASP A 379 -5.52 -10.75 -15.95
CA ASP A 379 -5.11 -12.10 -15.55
C ASP A 379 -3.93 -12.63 -16.37
N GLY A 380 -2.94 -13.18 -15.67
CA GLY A 380 -1.68 -13.67 -16.26
C GLY A 380 -0.65 -12.59 -16.60
N TRP A 381 -0.97 -11.31 -16.43
CA TRP A 381 -0.04 -10.19 -16.56
C TRP A 381 0.48 -9.77 -15.19
N ASN A 382 1.80 -9.59 -15.08
CA ASN A 382 2.45 -9.21 -13.81
C ASN A 382 2.68 -7.69 -13.72
N ILE A 383 1.98 -6.89 -14.52
CA ILE A 383 2.17 -5.43 -14.61
C ILE A 383 0.84 -4.70 -14.82
N PRO A 384 0.68 -3.50 -14.24
CA PRO A 384 -0.48 -2.64 -14.52
C PRO A 384 -0.28 -1.88 -15.84
N LEU A 385 -0.52 -2.55 -16.98
CA LEU A 385 -0.24 -1.99 -18.31
C LEU A 385 -0.92 -0.62 -18.55
N ASN A 386 -2.17 -0.45 -18.07
CA ASN A 386 -2.89 0.81 -18.22
C ASN A 386 -2.15 1.98 -17.55
N ALA A 387 -1.63 1.77 -16.34
CA ALA A 387 -0.82 2.77 -15.64
C ALA A 387 0.53 3.03 -16.34
N VAL A 388 1.15 2.00 -16.94
CA VAL A 388 2.38 2.14 -17.75
C VAL A 388 2.13 3.02 -18.97
N LEU A 389 1.05 2.77 -19.73
CA LEU A 389 0.72 3.54 -20.93
C LEU A 389 0.34 4.98 -20.62
N VAL A 390 -0.41 5.21 -19.54
CA VAL A 390 -0.73 6.59 -19.09
C VAL A 390 0.54 7.32 -18.68
N THR A 391 1.46 6.66 -17.97
CA THR A 391 2.76 7.24 -17.59
C THR A 391 3.61 7.61 -18.82
N PHE A 392 3.60 6.77 -19.85
CA PHE A 392 4.24 7.09 -21.14
C PHE A 392 3.63 8.33 -21.79
N CYS A 393 2.29 8.38 -21.89
CA CYS A 393 1.59 9.53 -22.47
C CYS A 393 1.89 10.82 -21.69
N CYS A 394 1.85 10.78 -20.35
CA CYS A 394 2.20 11.91 -19.51
C CYS A 394 3.64 12.37 -19.76
N THR A 395 4.60 11.45 -19.78
CA THR A 395 6.01 11.77 -20.02
C THR A 395 6.23 12.37 -21.40
N ALA A 396 5.61 11.80 -22.45
CA ALA A 396 5.69 12.32 -23.80
C ALA A 396 5.13 13.74 -23.88
N LEU A 397 3.95 14.00 -23.31
CA LEU A 397 3.33 15.33 -23.29
C LEU A 397 4.18 16.35 -22.52
N LEU A 398 4.72 15.97 -21.37
CA LEU A 398 5.62 16.84 -20.59
C LEU A 398 6.89 17.17 -21.37
N SER A 399 7.45 16.21 -22.11
CA SER A 399 8.65 16.44 -22.93
C SER A 399 8.44 17.41 -24.09
N LEU A 400 7.20 17.55 -24.59
CA LEU A 400 6.85 18.53 -25.63
C LEU A 400 7.01 19.98 -25.16
N ILE A 401 6.93 20.25 -23.84
CA ILE A 401 7.14 21.59 -23.28
C ILE A 401 8.52 22.13 -23.65
N ASN A 402 9.54 21.25 -23.72
CA ASN A 402 10.90 21.64 -24.08
C ASN A 402 11.00 22.25 -25.49
N ILE A 403 10.12 21.87 -26.43
CA ILE A 403 10.10 22.47 -27.78
C ILE A 403 9.86 23.98 -27.68
N GLY A 404 8.90 24.40 -26.84
CA GLY A 404 8.62 25.81 -26.62
C GLY A 404 9.63 26.47 -25.68
N SER A 405 9.93 25.84 -24.53
CA SER A 405 10.81 26.42 -23.52
C SER A 405 11.46 25.36 -22.63
N THR A 406 12.78 25.27 -22.70
CA THR A 406 13.59 24.46 -21.77
C THR A 406 13.47 24.96 -20.33
N ALA A 407 13.31 26.27 -20.12
CA ALA A 407 13.09 26.83 -18.79
C ALA A 407 11.76 26.34 -18.18
N ALA A 408 10.70 26.29 -18.98
CA ALA A 408 9.40 25.77 -18.53
C ALA A 408 9.48 24.27 -18.22
N PHE A 409 10.17 23.49 -19.06
CA PHE A 409 10.41 22.07 -18.80
C PHE A 409 11.21 21.85 -17.51
N ASN A 410 12.32 22.58 -17.31
CA ASN A 410 13.15 22.48 -16.11
C ASN A 410 12.39 22.89 -14.84
N ALA A 411 11.46 23.84 -14.94
CA ALA A 411 10.59 24.20 -13.81
C ALA A 411 9.65 23.05 -13.41
N VAL A 412 9.08 22.34 -14.40
CA VAL A 412 8.27 21.14 -14.15
C VAL A 412 9.11 20.01 -13.57
N ALA A 413 10.32 19.77 -14.08
CA ALA A 413 11.24 18.79 -13.54
C ALA A 413 11.63 19.09 -12.07
N SER A 414 11.96 20.35 -11.77
CA SER A 414 12.31 20.79 -10.41
C SER A 414 11.15 20.67 -9.43
N MET A 415 9.92 20.87 -9.92
CA MET A 415 8.71 20.61 -9.14
C MET A 415 8.58 19.14 -8.73
N GLY A 416 9.00 18.20 -9.58
CA GLY A 416 9.01 16.78 -9.25
C GLY A 416 9.85 16.46 -8.02
N THR A 417 11.09 16.94 -8.00
CA THR A 417 11.99 16.85 -6.84
C THR A 417 11.35 17.47 -5.60
N ASN A 418 10.79 18.67 -5.72
CA ASN A 418 10.16 19.36 -4.59
C ASN A 418 8.94 18.59 -4.03
N ALA A 419 8.13 17.99 -4.91
CA ALA A 419 7.00 17.17 -4.54
C ALA A 419 7.46 15.93 -3.75
N LEU A 420 8.48 15.21 -4.24
CA LEU A 420 9.05 14.06 -3.54
C LEU A 420 9.57 14.44 -2.15
N LEU A 421 10.34 15.53 -2.02
CA LEU A 421 10.80 15.99 -0.71
C LEU A 421 9.64 16.36 0.23
N THR A 422 8.59 16.99 -0.30
CA THR A 422 7.37 17.27 0.47
C THR A 422 6.75 15.97 1.03
N THR A 423 6.70 14.90 0.23
CA THR A 423 6.20 13.59 0.73
C THR A 423 7.06 13.03 1.86
N TYR A 424 8.38 13.19 1.80
CA TYR A 424 9.29 12.73 2.86
C TYR A 424 9.12 13.54 4.13
N ILE A 425 9.02 14.86 4.02
CA ILE A 425 8.80 15.77 5.16
C ILE A 425 7.51 15.39 5.90
N ILE A 426 6.40 15.19 5.16
CA ILE A 426 5.11 14.84 5.76
C ILE A 426 5.17 13.45 6.40
N SER A 427 5.73 12.45 5.71
CA SER A 427 5.83 11.07 6.22
C SER A 427 6.67 10.98 7.49
N ILE A 428 7.88 11.55 7.47
CA ILE A 428 8.78 11.56 8.63
C ILE A 428 8.16 12.40 9.76
N GLY A 429 7.51 13.52 9.44
CA GLY A 429 6.78 14.36 10.39
C GLY A 429 5.70 13.59 11.16
N CYS A 430 4.92 12.75 10.47
CA CYS A 430 3.91 11.91 11.11
C CYS A 430 4.53 10.94 12.13
N VAL A 431 5.64 10.28 11.77
CA VAL A 431 6.35 9.37 12.69
C VAL A 431 6.96 10.13 13.88
N VAL A 432 7.53 11.32 13.65
CA VAL A 432 8.05 12.18 14.73
C VAL A 432 6.93 12.54 15.71
N ILE A 433 5.76 12.96 15.22
CA ILE A 433 4.61 13.31 16.06
C ILE A 433 4.18 12.10 16.91
N ARG A 434 4.10 10.89 16.34
CA ARG A 434 3.77 9.68 17.11
C ARG A 434 4.80 9.39 18.20
N ARG A 435 6.09 9.48 17.87
CA ARG A 435 7.19 9.29 18.83
C ARG A 435 7.14 10.30 19.97
N LEU A 436 6.93 11.58 19.67
CA LEU A 436 6.83 12.65 20.67
C LEU A 436 5.59 12.51 21.57
N ARG A 437 4.50 11.95 21.04
CA ARG A 437 3.27 11.64 21.82
C ARG A 437 3.35 10.33 22.59
N GLY A 438 4.46 9.59 22.52
CA GLY A 438 4.61 8.28 23.17
C GLY A 438 3.68 7.20 22.60
N GLN A 439 3.16 7.37 21.38
CA GLN A 439 2.29 6.39 20.74
C GLN A 439 3.12 5.24 20.17
N PRO A 440 2.66 3.97 20.31
CA PRO A 440 3.37 2.84 19.74
C PRO A 440 3.43 2.96 18.21
N LEU A 441 4.56 2.56 17.63
CA LEU A 441 4.69 2.37 16.19
C LEU A 441 4.38 0.90 15.86
N PRO A 442 3.90 0.59 14.64
CA PRO A 442 3.72 -0.79 14.21
C PRO A 442 4.98 -1.65 14.36
N GLU A 443 4.75 -2.97 14.44
CA GLU A 443 5.82 -3.95 14.42
C GLU A 443 6.70 -3.73 13.17
N ARG A 444 8.01 -3.84 13.35
CA ARG A 444 8.99 -3.66 12.28
C ARG A 444 10.22 -4.50 12.54
N ARG A 445 10.69 -5.19 11.52
CA ARG A 445 11.87 -6.07 11.59
C ARG A 445 13.17 -5.30 11.41
N TRP A 446 13.12 -4.14 10.76
CA TRP A 446 14.20 -3.18 10.67
C TRP A 446 13.81 -1.92 11.46
N SER A 447 14.58 -1.61 12.50
CA SER A 447 14.23 -0.57 13.47
C SER A 447 15.42 0.34 13.75
N LEU A 448 15.15 1.64 13.86
CA LEU A 448 16.12 2.63 14.35
C LEU A 448 16.26 2.61 15.87
N GLY A 449 15.45 1.78 16.55
CA GLY A 449 15.46 1.63 18.01
C GLY A 449 15.26 2.97 18.72
N ARG A 450 16.12 3.22 19.72
CA ARG A 450 16.09 4.45 20.54
C ARG A 450 16.59 5.69 19.79
N ALA A 451 17.42 5.50 18.75
CA ALA A 451 17.94 6.61 17.96
C ALA A 451 16.91 7.19 16.98
N GLY A 452 15.79 6.49 16.75
CA GLY A 452 14.82 6.84 15.70
C GLY A 452 14.26 8.25 15.78
N LEU A 453 14.00 8.78 16.98
CA LEU A 453 13.53 10.17 17.10
C LEU A 453 14.58 11.18 16.62
N TYR A 454 15.85 11.00 17.01
CA TYR A 454 16.94 11.89 16.62
C TYR A 454 17.20 11.83 15.11
N VAL A 455 17.27 10.60 14.55
CA VAL A 455 17.43 10.38 13.10
C VAL A 455 16.34 11.11 12.32
N ASN A 456 15.08 10.96 12.75
CA ASN A 456 13.96 11.60 12.08
C ASN A 456 13.98 13.14 12.20
N LEU A 457 14.38 13.69 13.36
CA LEU A 457 14.50 15.14 13.54
C LEU A 457 15.62 15.74 12.67
N PHE A 458 16.77 15.07 12.59
CA PHE A 458 17.86 15.48 11.69
C PHE A 458 17.43 15.40 10.22
N ALA A 459 16.74 14.33 9.83
CA ALA A 459 16.19 14.19 8.48
C ALA A 459 15.23 15.33 8.13
N LEU A 460 14.33 15.71 9.04
CA LEU A 460 13.42 16.85 8.82
C LEU A 460 14.15 18.18 8.70
N ALA A 461 15.12 18.47 9.58
CA ALA A 461 15.89 19.71 9.53
C ALA A 461 16.67 19.84 8.21
N PHE A 462 17.30 18.75 7.77
CA PHE A 462 17.97 18.66 6.48
C PHE A 462 16.99 18.86 5.32
N LEU A 463 15.89 18.10 5.28
CA LEU A 463 14.90 18.18 4.21
C LEU A 463 14.28 19.57 4.10
N LEU A 464 13.91 20.21 5.21
CA LEU A 464 13.36 21.56 5.22
C LEU A 464 14.34 22.59 4.66
N THR A 465 15.64 22.42 4.96
CA THR A 465 16.68 23.31 4.43
C THR A 465 16.80 23.16 2.92
N ILE A 466 16.93 21.92 2.41
CA ILE A 466 17.03 21.66 0.97
C ILE A 466 15.75 22.12 0.24
N TRP A 467 14.58 21.80 0.78
CA TRP A 467 13.28 22.15 0.22
C TRP A 467 13.13 23.65 -0.01
N ILE A 468 13.60 24.50 0.91
CA ILE A 468 13.59 25.97 0.73
C ILE A 468 14.45 26.38 -0.46
N PHE A 469 15.68 25.87 -0.56
CA PHE A 469 16.62 26.27 -1.62
C PHE A 469 16.25 25.72 -3.00
N LEU A 470 15.42 24.67 -3.09
CA LEU A 470 14.89 24.18 -4.38
C LEU A 470 13.98 25.19 -5.09
N PHE A 471 13.48 26.21 -4.40
CA PHE A 471 12.72 27.30 -5.01
C PHE A 471 13.58 28.46 -5.48
N PHE A 472 14.87 28.47 -5.15
CA PHE A 472 15.75 29.57 -5.54
C PHE A 472 16.12 29.44 -7.03
N PRO A 473 16.28 30.56 -7.75
CA PRO A 473 16.83 30.57 -9.10
C PRO A 473 18.31 30.16 -9.08
N VAL A 474 18.83 29.69 -10.21
CA VAL A 474 20.25 29.30 -10.30
C VAL A 474 21.17 30.53 -10.37
N GLN A 475 20.67 31.68 -10.83
CA GLN A 475 21.47 32.89 -11.00
C GLN A 475 20.67 34.17 -10.75
N THR A 476 21.40 35.24 -10.44
CA THR A 476 20.88 36.60 -10.23
C THR A 476 21.67 37.60 -11.09
N PRO A 477 21.04 38.69 -11.61
CA PRO A 477 19.66 39.12 -11.37
C PRO A 477 18.61 38.17 -11.96
N VAL A 478 17.47 38.09 -11.28
CA VAL A 478 16.35 37.22 -11.68
C VAL A 478 15.59 37.88 -12.82
N THR A 479 15.42 37.14 -13.92
CA THR A 479 14.69 37.53 -15.13
C THR A 479 13.63 36.47 -15.44
N LEU A 480 12.77 36.72 -16.43
CA LEU A 480 11.76 35.73 -16.84
C LEU A 480 12.39 34.39 -17.27
N SER A 481 13.57 34.41 -17.87
CA SER A 481 14.28 33.21 -18.33
C SER A 481 15.11 32.52 -17.24
N THR A 482 15.47 33.24 -16.17
CA THR A 482 16.33 32.72 -15.08
C THR A 482 15.57 32.42 -13.80
N MET A 483 14.30 32.83 -13.71
CA MET A 483 13.42 32.54 -12.58
C MET A 483 13.14 31.04 -12.47
N ASN A 484 13.19 30.54 -11.25
CA ASN A 484 12.72 29.19 -10.94
C ASN A 484 11.21 29.21 -10.75
N TRP A 485 10.48 28.92 -11.83
CA TRP A 485 9.00 28.94 -11.84
C TRP A 485 8.37 27.80 -11.03
N ASN A 486 9.15 26.88 -10.47
CA ASN A 486 8.67 25.81 -9.58
C ASN A 486 7.78 26.36 -8.46
N VAL A 487 8.11 27.51 -7.86
CA VAL A 487 7.29 28.10 -6.77
C VAL A 487 5.84 28.35 -7.20
N LEU A 488 5.64 28.88 -8.40
CA LEU A 488 4.32 29.18 -8.94
C LEU A 488 3.57 27.89 -9.31
N ILE A 489 4.25 26.97 -10.02
CA ILE A 489 3.64 25.73 -10.48
C ILE A 489 3.26 24.86 -9.28
N ASN A 490 4.15 24.71 -8.29
CA ASN A 490 3.89 23.94 -7.08
C ASN A 490 2.71 24.52 -6.29
N GLY A 491 2.67 25.84 -6.09
CA GLY A 491 1.53 26.50 -5.44
C GLY A 491 0.22 26.28 -6.17
N GLY A 492 0.22 26.40 -7.51
CA GLY A 492 -0.96 26.16 -8.35
C GLY A 492 -1.48 24.73 -8.26
N VAL A 493 -0.59 23.73 -8.31
CA VAL A 493 -1.00 22.33 -8.20
C VAL A 493 -1.51 22.00 -6.80
N MET A 494 -0.88 22.53 -5.74
CA MET A 494 -1.37 22.36 -4.37
C MET A 494 -2.80 22.90 -4.20
N ILE A 495 -3.12 24.05 -4.81
CA ILE A 495 -4.47 24.62 -4.83
C ILE A 495 -5.45 23.71 -5.58
N LEU A 496 -5.07 23.18 -6.75
CA LEU A 496 -5.91 22.27 -7.53
C LEU A 496 -6.18 20.96 -6.76
N ALA A 497 -5.14 20.36 -6.18
CA ALA A 497 -5.28 19.13 -5.38
C ALA A 497 -6.18 19.34 -4.16
N PHE A 498 -6.02 20.47 -3.47
CA PHE A 498 -6.87 20.86 -2.34
C PHE A 498 -8.33 21.06 -2.77
N THR A 499 -8.55 21.74 -3.89
CA THR A 499 -9.89 21.98 -4.46
C THR A 499 -10.54 20.65 -4.85
N TYR A 500 -9.81 19.77 -5.52
CA TYR A 500 -10.29 18.44 -5.90
C TYR A 500 -10.63 17.57 -4.68
N TYR A 501 -9.84 17.66 -3.60
CA TYR A 501 -10.16 16.98 -2.34
C TYR A 501 -11.48 17.49 -1.73
N ILE A 502 -11.68 18.80 -1.65
CA ILE A 502 -12.91 19.38 -1.08
C ILE A 502 -14.14 19.02 -1.91
N LEU A 503 -14.01 19.01 -3.23
CA LEU A 503 -15.14 18.79 -4.13
C LEU A 503 -15.50 17.30 -4.30
N TYR A 504 -14.51 16.40 -4.28
CA TYR A 504 -14.72 14.98 -4.61
C TYR A 504 -14.01 14.02 -3.65
N GLY A 505 -12.75 14.30 -3.31
CA GLY A 505 -11.92 13.37 -2.51
C GLY A 505 -12.48 13.09 -1.11
N LYS A 506 -13.11 14.07 -0.47
CA LYS A 506 -13.75 13.94 0.85
C LYS A 506 -14.94 12.98 0.89
N ASP A 507 -15.50 12.60 -0.27
CA ASP A 507 -16.65 11.72 -0.35
C ASP A 507 -16.24 10.34 -0.89
N MET A 508 -15.21 10.26 -1.75
CA MET A 508 -14.82 9.01 -2.44
C MET A 508 -13.59 8.29 -1.87
N TYR A 509 -12.64 8.99 -1.24
CA TYR A 509 -11.38 8.38 -0.82
C TYR A 509 -11.44 7.95 0.65
N SER A 510 -11.27 6.67 0.95
CA SER A 510 -11.04 6.20 2.32
C SER A 510 -9.54 6.02 2.54
N GLY A 511 -9.03 6.40 3.70
CA GLY A 511 -7.62 6.18 4.02
C GLY A 511 -7.28 4.69 3.89
N PRO A 512 -6.19 4.32 3.19
CA PRO A 512 -5.86 2.92 2.89
C PRO A 512 -5.63 2.02 4.12
N VAL A 513 -5.38 2.61 5.29
CA VAL A 513 -5.35 1.88 6.56
C VAL A 513 -6.56 2.33 7.38
N ALA A 514 -7.50 1.43 7.65
CA ALA A 514 -8.49 1.66 8.69
C ALA A 514 -7.76 1.64 10.03
N LEU A 515 -7.52 2.80 10.66
CA LEU A 515 -6.78 2.87 11.92
C LEU A 515 -7.50 2.06 13.01
N PRO A 516 -6.94 0.92 13.45
CA PRO A 516 -7.54 0.19 14.55
C PRO A 516 -7.19 0.95 15.83
N PRO A 517 -8.09 1.06 16.82
CA PRO A 517 -7.77 1.65 18.11
C PRO A 517 -6.57 0.92 18.76
N PRO A 518 -5.84 1.55 19.70
CA PRO A 518 -4.46 1.19 20.10
C PRO A 518 -4.23 -0.19 20.76
N ASN A 519 -5.20 -1.10 20.74
CA ASN A 519 -5.11 -2.43 21.35
C ASN A 519 -5.51 -3.51 20.33
N MET A 520 -4.67 -3.76 19.32
CA MET A 520 -4.83 -4.96 18.47
C MET A 520 -4.02 -6.12 19.02
N SER A 521 -4.46 -6.60 20.18
CA SER A 521 -4.41 -8.03 20.52
C SER A 521 -5.82 -8.63 20.57
N SER A 522 -6.82 -7.92 20.07
CA SER A 522 -8.22 -8.35 20.04
C SER A 522 -8.82 -8.01 18.68
N ALA A 523 -9.67 -8.90 18.19
CA ALA A 523 -10.56 -8.70 17.04
C ALA A 523 -11.20 -7.30 17.04
N PRO A 524 -11.64 -6.76 15.88
CA PRO A 524 -12.33 -5.48 15.81
C PRO A 524 -13.45 -5.40 16.86
N PRO A 525 -13.76 -4.20 17.42
CA PRO A 525 -14.91 -4.04 18.31
C PRO A 525 -16.14 -4.63 17.64
N LYS A 526 -16.87 -5.53 18.33
CA LYS A 526 -17.95 -6.35 17.76
C LYS A 526 -18.90 -5.57 16.82
N GLY A 527 -19.24 -4.31 17.10
CA GLY A 527 -20.08 -3.45 16.25
C GLY A 527 -19.46 -3.05 14.90
N GLN A 528 -18.19 -2.66 14.86
CA GLN A 528 -17.53 -2.14 13.64
C GLN A 528 -17.43 -3.17 12.50
N MET A 529 -17.47 -4.46 12.85
CA MET A 529 -17.52 -5.53 11.86
C MET A 529 -18.84 -5.49 11.07
N TYR A 530 -19.96 -5.26 11.74
CA TYR A 530 -21.29 -5.27 11.16
C TYR A 530 -21.63 -3.98 10.43
N ASP A 531 -21.10 -2.84 10.88
CA ASP A 531 -21.29 -1.54 10.20
C ASP A 531 -20.83 -1.60 8.73
N SER A 532 -19.79 -2.40 8.45
CA SER A 532 -19.23 -2.56 7.11
C SER A 532 -20.04 -3.46 6.16
N VAL A 533 -20.94 -4.29 6.71
CA VAL A 533 -21.75 -5.25 5.94
C VAL A 533 -23.26 -5.00 6.04
N ALA A 534 -23.70 -4.06 6.88
CA ALA A 534 -25.12 -3.84 7.19
C ALA A 534 -26.02 -3.63 5.96
N GLY A 535 -25.52 -2.93 4.93
CA GLY A 535 -26.27 -2.70 3.69
C GLY A 535 -26.53 -3.97 2.87
N ASP A 536 -25.68 -4.98 3.04
CA ASP A 536 -25.66 -6.22 2.23
C ASP A 536 -25.96 -7.47 3.06
N TYR A 537 -26.11 -7.34 4.38
CA TYR A 537 -26.28 -8.45 5.31
C TYR A 537 -27.48 -9.34 4.97
N ASP A 538 -28.59 -8.75 4.53
CA ASP A 538 -29.79 -9.52 4.16
C ASP A 538 -29.58 -10.43 2.94
N ILE A 539 -28.55 -10.18 2.13
CA ILE A 539 -28.22 -11.00 0.96
C ILE A 539 -27.81 -12.42 1.38
N ILE A 540 -27.27 -12.62 2.60
CA ILE A 540 -26.92 -13.97 3.06
C ILE A 540 -28.13 -14.90 3.10
N TRP A 541 -29.34 -14.36 3.30
CA TRP A 541 -30.57 -15.14 3.30
C TRP A 541 -31.01 -15.62 1.92
N SER A 542 -30.34 -15.15 0.85
CA SER A 542 -30.52 -15.69 -0.50
C SER A 542 -29.76 -17.00 -0.73
N VAL A 543 -28.76 -17.29 0.11
CA VAL A 543 -27.89 -18.46 0.00
C VAL A 543 -28.59 -19.72 0.51
N PRO A 544 -28.53 -20.87 -0.20
CA PRO A 544 -29.25 -22.09 0.20
C PRO A 544 -29.01 -22.54 1.65
N ALA A 545 -27.76 -22.50 2.15
CA ALA A 545 -27.41 -22.89 3.52
C ALA A 545 -28.12 -22.07 4.61
N VAL A 546 -28.48 -20.82 4.34
CA VAL A 546 -29.14 -19.91 5.29
C VAL A 546 -30.63 -19.84 5.03
N LYS A 547 -31.03 -19.80 3.76
CA LYS A 547 -32.43 -19.67 3.31
C LYS A 547 -33.34 -20.76 3.87
N ILE A 548 -32.82 -21.96 4.08
CA ILE A 548 -33.55 -23.08 4.71
C ILE A 548 -34.02 -22.80 6.15
N LEU A 549 -33.40 -21.83 6.82
CA LEU A 549 -33.71 -21.50 8.21
C LEU A 549 -35.00 -20.69 8.33
N PHE A 550 -35.43 -20.00 7.28
CA PHE A 550 -36.71 -19.28 7.26
C PHE A 550 -37.93 -20.17 7.48
N PRO A 551 -38.18 -21.21 6.64
CA PRO A 551 -39.34 -22.08 6.85
C PRO A 551 -39.26 -22.86 8.16
N LEU A 552 -38.05 -23.20 8.63
CA LEU A 552 -37.82 -23.80 9.94
C LEU A 552 -38.28 -22.85 11.06
N LEU A 553 -37.87 -21.58 11.01
CA LEU A 553 -38.23 -20.56 11.99
C LEU A 553 -39.74 -20.27 11.96
N ASP A 554 -40.30 -19.96 10.78
CA ASP A 554 -41.74 -19.64 10.62
C ASP A 554 -42.64 -20.78 11.11
N THR A 555 -42.36 -22.02 10.71
CA THR A 555 -43.15 -23.19 11.11
C THR A 555 -43.16 -23.37 12.63
N ASN A 556 -42.02 -23.21 13.28
CA ASN A 556 -41.91 -23.37 14.73
C ASN A 556 -42.54 -22.19 15.48
N LEU A 557 -42.37 -20.95 15.01
CA LEU A 557 -43.04 -19.79 15.59
C LEU A 557 -44.56 -19.96 15.55
N ARG A 558 -45.15 -20.36 14.41
CA ARG A 558 -46.60 -20.62 14.30
C ARG A 558 -47.11 -21.72 15.25
N ARG A 559 -46.28 -22.72 15.55
CA ARG A 559 -46.63 -23.81 16.48
C ARG A 559 -46.58 -23.38 17.94
N LEU A 560 -45.68 -22.45 18.29
CA LEU A 560 -45.43 -22.06 19.67
C LEU A 560 -46.54 -21.17 20.26
N GLY A 561 -47.32 -20.47 19.44
CA GLY A 561 -48.51 -19.79 19.93
C GLY A 561 -49.19 -18.90 18.89
N PRO A 562 -50.42 -18.45 19.17
CA PRO A 562 -50.97 -17.27 18.52
C PRO A 562 -50.20 -16.04 19.03
N TRP A 563 -49.67 -15.23 18.13
CA TRP A 563 -48.85 -14.04 18.49
C TRP A 563 -49.60 -12.72 18.42
N ASN A 564 -50.92 -12.76 18.19
CA ASN A 564 -51.75 -11.56 18.08
C ASN A 564 -51.72 -10.74 19.37
N GLY A 565 -51.15 -9.54 19.32
CA GLY A 565 -50.99 -8.65 20.48
C GLY A 565 -49.77 -8.94 21.37
N ALA A 566 -48.90 -9.87 20.98
CA ALA A 566 -47.75 -10.27 21.78
C ALA A 566 -46.65 -9.20 21.84
N SER A 567 -45.87 -9.20 22.93
CA SER A 567 -44.63 -8.45 23.06
C SER A 567 -43.40 -9.31 22.75
N VAL A 568 -42.56 -8.85 21.82
CA VAL A 568 -41.35 -9.56 21.36
C VAL A 568 -40.12 -8.69 21.56
N LEU A 569 -39.06 -9.31 22.08
CA LEU A 569 -37.71 -8.76 22.14
C LEU A 569 -36.80 -9.57 21.21
N ASP A 570 -36.13 -8.90 20.27
CA ASP A 570 -35.15 -9.48 19.36
C ASP A 570 -33.74 -9.03 19.78
N LEU A 571 -32.93 -9.95 20.31
CA LEU A 571 -31.57 -9.69 20.77
C LEU A 571 -30.56 -10.06 19.67
N ALA A 572 -29.68 -9.12 19.32
CA ALA A 572 -28.93 -9.11 18.05
C ALA A 572 -29.87 -9.16 16.84
N CYS A 573 -30.76 -8.17 16.76
CA CYS A 573 -31.84 -8.15 15.77
C CYS A 573 -31.38 -7.93 14.33
N GLY A 574 -30.13 -7.48 14.12
CA GLY A 574 -29.57 -7.16 12.82
C GLY A 574 -30.44 -6.15 12.06
N THR A 575 -30.76 -6.47 10.81
CA THR A 575 -31.66 -5.68 9.95
C THR A 575 -33.14 -5.86 10.30
N GLY A 576 -33.49 -6.51 11.42
CA GLY A 576 -34.86 -6.62 11.92
C GLY A 576 -35.71 -7.74 11.29
N ILE A 577 -35.09 -8.79 10.75
CA ILE A 577 -35.81 -9.93 10.14
C ILE A 577 -36.74 -10.62 11.15
N GLY A 578 -36.26 -10.91 12.37
CA GLY A 578 -37.06 -11.58 13.40
C GLY A 578 -38.29 -10.75 13.79
N LEU A 579 -38.09 -9.45 13.99
CA LEU A 579 -39.17 -8.49 14.24
C LEU A 579 -40.23 -8.47 13.13
N ARG A 580 -39.82 -8.49 11.85
CA ARG A 580 -40.74 -8.54 10.70
C ARG A 580 -41.57 -9.82 10.69
N GLU A 581 -40.96 -10.98 10.95
CA GLU A 581 -41.70 -12.24 10.99
C GLU A 581 -42.73 -12.24 12.13
N MET A 582 -42.36 -11.71 13.30
CA MET A 582 -43.29 -11.61 14.42
C MET A 582 -44.42 -10.60 14.16
N GLN A 583 -44.14 -9.51 13.45
CA GLN A 583 -45.17 -8.57 13.01
C GLN A 583 -46.20 -9.26 12.10
N LYS A 584 -45.76 -10.07 11.13
CA LYS A 584 -46.65 -10.85 10.25
C LYS A 584 -47.53 -11.83 11.02
N LEU A 585 -47.05 -12.32 12.17
CA LEU A 585 -47.79 -13.22 13.06
C LEU A 585 -48.72 -12.48 14.04
N GLY A 586 -48.75 -11.14 14.01
CA GLY A 586 -49.68 -10.30 14.77
C GLY A 586 -49.11 -9.70 16.06
N ALA A 587 -47.80 -9.81 16.32
CA ALA A 587 -47.19 -9.16 17.48
C ALA A 587 -47.26 -7.62 17.35
N THR A 588 -47.53 -6.93 18.44
CA THR A 588 -47.80 -5.48 18.44
C THR A 588 -46.72 -4.65 19.15
N LYS A 589 -45.97 -5.25 20.09
CA LYS A 589 -44.81 -4.60 20.73
C LYS A 589 -43.55 -5.30 20.25
N LEU A 590 -42.77 -4.61 19.41
CA LEU A 590 -41.60 -5.16 18.72
C LEU A 590 -40.36 -4.35 19.10
N VAL A 591 -39.50 -4.94 19.92
CA VAL A 591 -38.29 -4.28 20.45
C VAL A 591 -37.06 -5.00 19.93
N GLY A 592 -36.14 -4.28 19.28
CA GLY A 592 -34.88 -4.81 18.76
C GLY A 592 -33.68 -4.23 19.50
N VAL A 593 -32.69 -5.07 19.81
CA VAL A 593 -31.40 -4.65 20.38
C VAL A 593 -30.29 -5.16 19.48
N ASP A 594 -29.41 -4.26 19.03
CA ASP A 594 -28.23 -4.62 18.24
C ASP A 594 -27.03 -3.77 18.64
N ILE A 595 -25.83 -4.27 18.36
CA ILE A 595 -24.56 -3.57 18.64
C ILE A 595 -24.11 -2.67 17.48
N SER A 596 -24.78 -2.74 16.33
CA SER A 596 -24.47 -1.92 15.15
C SER A 596 -25.56 -0.88 14.88
N ASP A 597 -25.18 0.39 14.90
CA ASP A 597 -26.10 1.51 14.58
C ASP A 597 -26.57 1.43 13.12
N GLU A 598 -25.74 0.94 12.21
CA GLU A 598 -26.04 0.72 10.81
C GLU A 598 -27.09 -0.40 10.62
N MET A 599 -26.97 -1.52 11.34
CA MET A 599 -27.97 -2.60 11.34
C MET A 599 -29.34 -2.10 11.80
N LEU A 600 -29.37 -1.33 12.90
CA LEU A 600 -30.59 -0.70 13.39
C LEU A 600 -31.15 0.32 12.40
N GLY A 601 -30.28 1.07 11.72
CA GLY A 601 -30.64 1.97 10.62
C GLY A 601 -31.35 1.21 9.48
N MET A 602 -30.80 0.07 9.06
CA MET A 602 -31.40 -0.80 8.04
C MET A 602 -32.71 -1.43 8.51
N ALA A 603 -32.81 -1.85 9.77
CA ALA A 603 -34.06 -2.36 10.35
C ALA A 603 -35.19 -1.33 10.28
N LYS A 604 -34.86 -0.07 10.59
CA LYS A 604 -35.80 1.04 10.47
C LYS A 604 -36.16 1.36 9.03
N GLN A 605 -35.19 1.31 8.11
CA GLN A 605 -35.40 1.64 6.69
C GLN A 605 -36.21 0.57 5.94
N THR A 606 -36.00 -0.71 6.26
CA THR A 606 -36.67 -1.84 5.58
C THR A 606 -38.13 -1.96 6.03
N SER A 607 -38.50 -1.38 7.17
CA SER A 607 -39.86 -1.42 7.70
C SER A 607 -40.25 -0.10 8.39
N PRO A 608 -40.32 1.01 7.63
CA PRO A 608 -40.52 2.35 8.19
C PRO A 608 -41.88 2.53 8.87
N GLU A 609 -42.87 1.74 8.46
CA GLU A 609 -44.24 1.75 9.02
C GLU A 609 -44.42 0.77 10.18
N ALA A 610 -43.42 -0.06 10.51
CA ALA A 610 -43.57 -1.13 11.48
C ALA A 610 -43.41 -0.70 12.94
N GLY A 611 -42.95 0.53 13.20
CA GLY A 611 -42.91 1.11 14.53
C GLY A 611 -42.00 0.39 15.52
N PHE A 612 -40.91 -0.26 15.05
CA PHE A 612 -39.96 -0.95 15.91
C PHE A 612 -39.31 -0.01 16.93
N GLU A 613 -39.25 -0.44 18.19
CA GLU A 613 -38.45 0.21 19.24
C GLU A 613 -37.04 -0.37 19.19
N LEU A 614 -36.06 0.41 18.72
CA LEU A 614 -34.71 -0.05 18.45
C LEU A 614 -33.70 0.56 19.43
N HIS A 615 -32.84 -0.28 20.00
CA HIS A 615 -31.84 0.11 21.00
C HIS A 615 -30.45 -0.35 20.59
N HIS A 616 -29.47 0.54 20.69
CA HIS A 616 -28.07 0.20 20.48
C HIS A 616 -27.44 -0.31 21.79
N ALA A 617 -27.10 -1.60 21.86
CA ALA A 617 -26.37 -2.21 22.97
C ALA A 617 -25.71 -3.54 22.62
N ASP A 618 -24.63 -3.88 23.34
CA ASP A 618 -24.01 -5.20 23.30
C ASP A 618 -24.82 -6.20 24.12
N CYS A 619 -25.47 -7.15 23.45
CA CYS A 619 -26.27 -8.20 24.08
C CYS A 619 -25.47 -9.20 24.94
N SER A 620 -24.13 -9.13 24.92
CA SER A 620 -23.26 -9.85 25.85
C SER A 620 -22.98 -9.11 27.16
N GLN A 621 -23.51 -7.90 27.31
CA GLN A 621 -23.44 -7.07 28.52
C GLN A 621 -24.82 -6.88 29.16
N PRO A 622 -24.91 -6.54 30.46
CA PRO A 622 -26.20 -6.23 31.09
C PRO A 622 -26.93 -5.07 30.42
N LEU A 623 -28.22 -5.27 30.12
CA LEU A 623 -29.05 -4.32 29.37
C LEU A 623 -29.92 -3.40 30.26
N ASP A 624 -29.66 -3.34 31.57
CA ASP A 624 -30.46 -2.56 32.53
C ASP A 624 -30.60 -1.07 32.18
N HIS A 625 -29.61 -0.53 31.47
CA HIS A 625 -29.55 0.87 31.05
C HIS A 625 -30.55 1.23 29.94
N LEU A 626 -31.14 0.24 29.25
CA LEU A 626 -32.10 0.46 28.18
C LEU A 626 -33.51 0.84 28.68
N GLY A 627 -33.77 0.73 29.99
CA GLY A 627 -35.08 1.05 30.57
C GLY A 627 -36.18 0.05 30.19
N LEU A 628 -35.84 -1.10 29.61
CA LEU A 628 -36.78 -2.17 29.28
C LEU A 628 -37.35 -2.80 30.55
N GLU A 629 -38.67 -3.03 30.57
CA GLU A 629 -39.34 -3.67 31.71
C GLU A 629 -38.96 -5.16 31.78
N LYS A 630 -38.41 -5.60 32.91
CA LYS A 630 -37.99 -6.98 33.15
C LYS A 630 -39.20 -7.93 33.19
N GLY A 631 -39.07 -9.10 32.59
CA GLY A 631 -40.14 -10.11 32.54
C GLY A 631 -41.40 -9.65 31.81
N SER A 632 -41.28 -8.76 30.82
CA SER A 632 -42.42 -8.15 30.12
C SER A 632 -42.67 -8.68 28.70
N PHE A 633 -41.81 -9.54 28.17
CA PHE A 633 -41.89 -10.06 26.80
C PHE A 633 -42.50 -11.47 26.73
N ASP A 634 -43.45 -11.67 25.82
CA ASP A 634 -44.07 -12.97 25.53
C ASP A 634 -43.14 -13.90 24.72
N LEU A 635 -42.15 -13.33 24.03
CA LEU A 635 -41.14 -14.05 23.27
C LEU A 635 -39.83 -13.26 23.28
N VAL A 636 -38.71 -13.96 23.47
CA VAL A 636 -37.39 -13.45 23.13
C VAL A 636 -36.88 -14.27 21.94
N ILE A 637 -36.54 -13.58 20.85
CA ILE A 637 -35.88 -14.18 19.69
C ILE A 637 -34.42 -13.71 19.66
N ALA A 638 -33.50 -14.61 19.27
CA ALA A 638 -32.11 -14.23 19.06
C ALA A 638 -31.48 -15.12 17.98
N MET A 639 -31.45 -14.62 16.75
CA MET A 639 -30.81 -15.33 15.63
C MET A 639 -29.31 -15.14 15.73
N TRP A 640 -28.56 -16.24 15.85
CA TRP A 640 -27.10 -16.29 15.91
C TRP A 640 -26.40 -15.63 17.10
N LEU A 641 -27.12 -14.93 17.98
CA LEU A 641 -26.54 -14.29 19.18
C LEU A 641 -25.63 -15.25 19.96
N LEU A 642 -26.10 -16.47 20.20
CA LEU A 642 -25.38 -17.49 20.98
C LEU A 642 -24.18 -18.11 20.24
N ASN A 643 -23.91 -17.67 19.00
CA ASN A 643 -22.69 -17.99 18.26
C ASN A 643 -21.62 -16.88 18.36
N TYR A 644 -21.87 -15.80 19.11
CA TYR A 644 -20.89 -14.74 19.37
C TYR A 644 -20.22 -14.70 20.76
N PRO A 645 -20.47 -15.61 21.72
CA PRO A 645 -19.71 -15.62 22.96
C PRO A 645 -18.34 -16.27 22.74
N ALA A 646 -17.27 -15.50 22.98
CA ALA A 646 -15.90 -16.01 22.88
C ALA A 646 -15.47 -16.84 24.10
N ASP A 647 -16.27 -16.83 25.17
CA ASP A 647 -16.02 -17.52 26.43
C ASP A 647 -17.34 -17.85 27.16
N ARG A 648 -17.24 -18.70 28.19
CA ARG A 648 -18.39 -19.11 29.01
C ARG A 648 -19.07 -17.94 29.72
N ALA A 649 -18.34 -16.88 30.08
CA ALA A 649 -18.93 -15.74 30.80
C ALA A 649 -19.85 -14.91 29.89
N GLN A 650 -19.46 -14.71 28.63
CA GLN A 650 -20.31 -14.07 27.62
C GLN A 650 -21.55 -14.90 27.33
N MET A 651 -21.42 -16.24 27.24
CA MET A 651 -22.56 -17.14 27.08
C MET A 651 -23.55 -17.00 28.26
N ALA A 652 -23.03 -16.97 29.49
CA ALA A 652 -23.85 -16.78 30.68
C ALA A 652 -24.57 -15.41 30.68
N ALA A 653 -23.88 -14.34 30.28
CA ALA A 653 -24.47 -13.00 30.19
C ALA A 653 -25.60 -12.93 29.15
N MET A 654 -25.42 -13.53 27.97
CA MET A 654 -26.45 -13.59 26.93
C MET A 654 -27.69 -14.35 27.41
N TRP A 655 -27.51 -15.52 28.04
CA TRP A 655 -28.61 -16.27 28.65
C TRP A 655 -29.31 -15.50 29.76
N GLN A 656 -28.55 -14.79 30.59
CA GLN A 656 -29.11 -13.95 31.65
C GLN A 656 -29.96 -12.81 31.08
N ASN A 657 -29.55 -12.18 29.97
CA ASN A 657 -30.35 -11.18 29.28
C ASN A 657 -31.66 -11.78 28.75
N VAL A 658 -31.61 -12.95 28.10
CA VAL A 658 -32.82 -13.67 27.66
C VAL A 658 -33.77 -13.91 28.83
N ALA A 659 -33.28 -14.49 29.93
CA ALA A 659 -34.09 -14.78 31.11
C ALA A 659 -34.68 -13.52 31.75
N THR A 660 -33.91 -12.43 31.81
CA THR A 660 -34.29 -11.21 32.51
C THR A 660 -35.54 -10.57 31.92
N TYR A 661 -35.68 -10.57 30.59
CA TYR A 661 -36.75 -9.86 29.89
C TYR A 661 -37.94 -10.75 29.49
N LEU A 662 -37.74 -12.05 29.36
CA LEU A 662 -38.78 -13.01 28.98
C LEU A 662 -39.80 -13.23 30.12
N LYS A 663 -41.11 -13.29 29.91
CA LYS A 663 -42.09 -13.60 30.99
C LYS A 663 -41.86 -15.01 31.57
N PRO A 664 -42.21 -15.29 32.84
CA PRO A 664 -42.25 -16.65 33.35
C PRO A 664 -43.13 -17.54 32.46
N LYS A 665 -42.66 -18.76 32.16
CA LYS A 665 -43.28 -19.73 31.22
C LYS A 665 -43.31 -19.32 29.75
N ALA A 666 -42.83 -18.14 29.38
CA ALA A 666 -42.70 -17.73 27.99
C ALA A 666 -41.49 -18.40 27.32
N LYS A 667 -41.43 -18.30 25.99
CA LYS A 667 -40.49 -19.04 25.16
C LYS A 667 -39.34 -18.16 24.67
N PHE A 668 -38.15 -18.75 24.64
CA PHE A 668 -37.02 -18.25 23.89
C PHE A 668 -36.89 -19.05 22.59
N VAL A 669 -36.56 -18.38 21.49
CA VAL A 669 -36.30 -19.00 20.19
C VAL A 669 -35.00 -18.44 19.62
N GLY A 670 -34.03 -19.27 19.33
CA GLY A 670 -32.76 -18.85 18.73
C GLY A 670 -32.36 -19.72 17.54
N ILE A 671 -31.54 -19.17 16.66
CA ILE A 671 -30.84 -19.94 15.62
C ILE A 671 -29.38 -20.04 16.03
N ILE A 672 -28.83 -21.24 16.05
CA ILE A 672 -27.44 -21.50 16.43
C ILE A 672 -26.76 -22.42 15.44
N GLN A 673 -25.43 -22.39 15.42
CA GLN A 673 -24.65 -23.42 14.74
C GLN A 673 -24.77 -24.73 15.49
N ASN A 674 -24.77 -25.83 14.76
CA ASN A 674 -24.88 -27.14 15.34
C ASN A 674 -23.57 -27.54 16.04
N GLN A 675 -23.65 -27.66 17.37
CA GLN A 675 -22.54 -28.01 18.23
C GLN A 675 -22.09 -29.47 18.07
N ASP A 676 -22.95 -30.34 17.51
CA ASP A 676 -22.65 -31.76 17.29
C ASP A 676 -21.91 -32.01 15.95
N THR A 677 -21.95 -31.06 15.01
CA THR A 677 -21.35 -31.19 13.66
C THR A 677 -20.54 -29.95 13.27
N VAL A 678 -19.61 -29.54 14.12
CA VAL A 678 -18.76 -28.38 13.86
C VAL A 678 -17.89 -28.63 12.62
N ASN A 679 -17.91 -27.70 11.66
CA ASN A 679 -17.18 -27.78 10.39
C ASN A 679 -17.55 -29.00 9.51
N PRO A 680 -18.83 -29.17 9.13
CA PRO A 680 -19.32 -30.36 8.44
C PRO A 680 -18.91 -30.37 6.95
N THR A 681 -18.95 -31.54 6.31
CA THR A 681 -18.43 -31.73 4.93
C THR A 681 -19.19 -30.89 3.91
N SER A 682 -20.50 -30.76 4.10
CA SER A 682 -21.40 -29.90 3.32
C SER A 682 -20.98 -28.43 3.31
N MET A 683 -20.23 -27.97 4.31
CA MET A 683 -19.71 -26.59 4.41
C MET A 683 -18.25 -26.45 3.97
N GLN A 684 -17.55 -27.56 3.65
CA GLN A 684 -16.16 -27.54 3.18
C GLN A 684 -16.02 -27.83 1.68
N GLY A 685 -16.83 -28.74 1.14
CA GLY A 685 -16.68 -29.26 -0.23
C GLY A 685 -17.68 -28.74 -1.25
N LYS A 686 -18.68 -27.97 -0.81
CA LYS A 686 -19.90 -27.65 -1.58
C LYS A 686 -20.23 -26.16 -1.60
N TRP A 687 -19.18 -25.32 -1.60
CA TRP A 687 -19.29 -23.86 -1.67
C TRP A 687 -20.20 -23.38 -2.80
N GLU A 688 -20.05 -23.92 -4.00
CA GLU A 688 -20.87 -23.54 -5.17
C GLU A 688 -22.32 -24.04 -5.06
N GLU A 689 -22.58 -25.08 -4.26
CA GLU A 689 -23.89 -25.70 -4.13
C GLU A 689 -24.72 -25.05 -3.02
N TYR A 690 -24.15 -24.90 -1.82
CA TYR A 690 -24.86 -24.37 -0.65
C TYR A 690 -24.52 -22.92 -0.33
N GLY A 691 -23.51 -22.33 -0.99
CA GLY A 691 -23.15 -20.91 -0.95
C GLY A 691 -22.62 -20.39 0.38
N ALA A 692 -22.21 -21.27 1.29
CA ALA A 692 -21.55 -20.92 2.54
C ALA A 692 -20.37 -21.86 2.79
N ARG A 693 -19.30 -21.34 3.42
CA ARG A 693 -18.14 -22.15 3.82
C ARG A 693 -17.60 -21.70 5.17
N GLU A 694 -17.08 -22.67 5.90
CA GLU A 694 -16.45 -22.46 7.20
C GLU A 694 -14.93 -22.67 7.04
N THR A 695 -14.13 -21.66 7.38
CA THR A 695 -12.68 -21.68 7.28
C THR A 695 -12.03 -21.24 8.59
N GLY A 696 -10.71 -21.39 8.71
CA GLY A 696 -9.97 -20.82 9.84
C GLY A 696 -10.33 -21.39 11.21
N LEU A 697 -10.74 -22.66 11.29
CA LEU A 697 -11.11 -23.34 12.54
C LEU A 697 -9.95 -23.33 13.55
N GLN A 698 -10.14 -22.64 14.68
CA GLN A 698 -9.14 -22.49 15.75
C GLN A 698 -9.75 -22.84 17.10
N PRO A 699 -9.15 -23.75 17.89
CA PRO A 699 -9.58 -23.99 19.26
C PRO A 699 -9.45 -22.72 20.12
N LEU A 700 -10.44 -22.48 20.97
CA LEU A 700 -10.37 -21.39 21.95
C LEU A 700 -9.32 -21.70 23.04
N PRO A 701 -8.63 -20.70 23.60
CA PRO A 701 -7.61 -20.91 24.63
C PRO A 701 -8.10 -21.67 25.86
N SER A 702 -9.38 -21.54 26.22
CA SER A 702 -9.98 -22.28 27.34
C SER A 702 -10.27 -23.75 27.02
N GLY A 703 -10.24 -24.15 25.75
CA GLY A 703 -10.66 -25.47 25.29
C GLY A 703 -12.18 -25.67 25.28
N ASP A 704 -12.96 -24.59 25.47
CA ASP A 704 -14.42 -24.63 25.59
C ASP A 704 -15.17 -24.65 24.26
N GLY A 705 -14.45 -24.49 23.15
CA GLY A 705 -15.05 -24.40 21.83
C GLY A 705 -14.04 -24.03 20.76
N VAL A 706 -14.56 -23.58 19.63
CA VAL A 706 -13.76 -23.14 18.48
C VAL A 706 -14.21 -21.76 18.01
N ARG A 707 -13.27 -21.02 17.42
CA ARG A 707 -13.52 -19.89 16.54
C ARG A 707 -13.41 -20.36 15.10
N MET A 708 -14.28 -19.86 14.23
CA MET A 708 -14.18 -20.07 12.79
C MET A 708 -14.58 -18.81 12.03
N HIS A 709 -14.19 -18.75 10.77
CA HIS A 709 -14.56 -17.71 9.83
C HIS A 709 -15.62 -18.27 8.87
N ILE A 710 -16.77 -17.60 8.74
CA ILE A 710 -17.81 -17.97 7.78
C ILE A 710 -17.78 -16.98 6.63
N GLU A 711 -17.83 -17.52 5.41
CA GLU A 711 -17.99 -16.74 4.19
C GLU A 711 -19.29 -17.14 3.50
N PHE A 712 -19.91 -16.20 2.79
CA PHE A 712 -21.10 -16.44 1.97
C PHE A 712 -20.84 -16.07 0.50
N ASN A 713 -21.37 -16.89 -0.41
CA ASN A 713 -21.25 -16.72 -1.86
C ASN A 713 -22.24 -15.66 -2.35
N THR A 714 -21.99 -14.41 -1.96
CA THR A 714 -22.84 -13.24 -2.24
C THR A 714 -22.05 -12.18 -3.01
N GLN A 715 -22.77 -11.25 -3.64
CA GLN A 715 -22.18 -10.07 -4.29
C GLN A 715 -22.91 -8.81 -3.80
N PRO A 716 -22.27 -7.95 -2.99
CA PRO A 716 -20.88 -8.07 -2.50
C PRO A 716 -20.70 -9.23 -1.51
N LYS A 717 -19.45 -9.63 -1.31
CA LYS A 717 -19.10 -10.75 -0.42
C LYS A 717 -19.39 -10.38 1.02
N VAL A 718 -20.09 -11.26 1.74
CA VAL A 718 -20.34 -11.13 3.19
C VAL A 718 -19.56 -12.23 3.92
N GLU A 719 -18.81 -11.86 4.95
CA GLU A 719 -18.01 -12.78 5.75
C GLU A 719 -17.83 -12.28 7.18
N PHE A 720 -17.78 -13.20 8.14
CA PHE A 720 -17.55 -12.86 9.54
C PHE A 720 -17.05 -14.01 10.41
N ASP A 721 -16.49 -13.67 11.57
CA ASP A 721 -16.03 -14.63 12.56
C ASP A 721 -17.15 -15.03 13.52
N THR A 722 -17.17 -16.30 13.88
CA THR A 722 -18.14 -16.86 14.81
C THR A 722 -17.47 -17.83 15.80
N PHE A 723 -18.21 -18.17 16.86
CA PHE A 723 -17.78 -19.04 17.94
C PHE A 723 -18.78 -20.16 18.14
N VAL A 724 -18.28 -21.39 18.25
CA VAL A 724 -19.09 -22.54 18.65
C VAL A 724 -18.52 -23.08 19.94
N LEU A 725 -19.13 -22.68 21.05
CA LEU A 725 -18.88 -23.27 22.35
C LEU A 725 -19.52 -24.66 22.43
N LYS A 726 -18.94 -25.51 23.28
CA LYS A 726 -19.44 -26.85 23.58
C LYS A 726 -20.90 -26.83 24.04
N LYS A 727 -21.63 -27.87 23.65
CA LYS A 727 -23.07 -28.04 23.93
C LYS A 727 -23.39 -27.97 25.42
N GLU A 728 -22.56 -28.60 26.24
CA GLU A 728 -22.73 -28.63 27.69
C GLU A 728 -22.65 -27.22 28.30
N ILE A 729 -21.82 -26.33 27.73
CA ILE A 729 -21.70 -24.94 28.21
C ILE A 729 -22.97 -24.18 27.91
N LEU A 730 -23.51 -24.33 26.71
CA LEU A 730 -24.75 -23.68 26.31
C LEU A 730 -25.93 -24.15 27.18
N GLU A 731 -26.05 -25.46 27.42
CA GLU A 731 -27.10 -26.05 28.26
C GLU A 731 -26.98 -25.66 29.75
N GLU A 732 -25.76 -25.74 30.31
CA GLU A 732 -25.49 -25.41 31.71
C GLU A 732 -25.77 -23.94 32.03
N GLU A 733 -25.28 -23.02 31.19
CA GLU A 733 -25.49 -21.59 31.41
C GLU A 733 -26.94 -21.17 31.17
N GLY A 734 -27.63 -21.77 30.19
CA GLY A 734 -29.07 -21.58 29.99
C GLY A 734 -29.88 -22.01 31.20
N LYS A 735 -29.59 -23.21 31.75
CA LYS A 735 -30.24 -23.71 32.96
C LYS A 735 -29.96 -22.82 34.18
N LYS A 736 -28.73 -22.33 34.35
CA LYS A 736 -28.38 -21.39 35.44
C LYS A 736 -29.14 -20.08 35.35
N ALA A 737 -29.42 -19.60 34.14
CA ALA A 737 -30.23 -18.40 33.92
C ALA A 737 -31.74 -18.63 34.12
N GLY A 738 -32.18 -19.88 34.37
CA GLY A 738 -33.60 -20.22 34.55
C GLY A 738 -34.33 -20.56 33.25
N LEU A 739 -33.61 -20.97 32.21
CA LEU A 739 -34.20 -21.52 30.99
C LEU A 739 -34.20 -23.05 31.09
N VAL A 740 -35.40 -23.63 31.03
CA VAL A 740 -35.68 -25.06 31.11
C VAL A 740 -36.28 -25.57 29.80
N ASP A 741 -36.43 -26.89 29.68
CA ASP A 741 -36.98 -27.56 28.49
C ASP A 741 -36.28 -27.15 27.19
N LEU A 742 -34.94 -27.12 27.21
CA LEU A 742 -34.14 -26.78 26.04
C LEU A 742 -34.31 -27.83 24.95
N GLN A 743 -34.86 -27.43 23.81
CA GLN A 743 -35.14 -28.28 22.65
C GLN A 743 -34.31 -27.82 21.46
N TYR A 744 -33.70 -28.78 20.78
CA TYR A 744 -32.98 -28.57 19.53
C TYR A 744 -33.86 -29.07 18.39
N VAL A 745 -34.26 -28.17 17.49
CA VAL A 745 -35.10 -28.48 16.33
C VAL A 745 -34.27 -28.38 15.07
N ARG A 746 -34.14 -29.51 14.37
CA ARG A 746 -33.36 -29.63 13.14
C ARG A 746 -34.23 -29.32 11.92
N PRO A 747 -33.64 -28.82 10.82
CA PRO A 747 -34.30 -28.77 9.52
C PRO A 747 -34.85 -30.15 9.09
N GLY A 748 -36.16 -30.26 8.88
CA GLY A 748 -36.83 -31.49 8.39
C GLY A 748 -37.41 -31.37 6.98
N GLU A 749 -38.38 -32.23 6.65
CA GLU A 749 -39.09 -32.22 5.35
C GLU A 749 -39.90 -30.94 5.11
N GLU A 750 -40.30 -30.25 6.18
CA GLU A 750 -40.96 -28.94 6.13
C GLU A 750 -40.13 -27.86 5.41
N VAL A 751 -38.80 -28.02 5.41
CA VAL A 751 -37.86 -27.09 4.76
C VAL A 751 -37.80 -27.30 3.25
N LYS A 752 -38.21 -28.47 2.74
CA LYS A 752 -38.14 -28.82 1.31
C LYS A 752 -39.24 -28.21 0.46
N ARG A 753 -40.28 -27.63 1.06
CA ARG A 753 -41.47 -27.19 0.30
C ARG A 753 -41.36 -25.80 -0.33
N GLU A 754 -40.35 -24.99 -0.02
CA GLU A 754 -40.34 -23.58 -0.47
C GLU A 754 -38.99 -23.02 -0.95
N VAL A 755 -37.93 -23.82 -1.06
CA VAL A 755 -36.62 -23.30 -1.47
C VAL A 755 -36.19 -23.90 -2.82
N GLU A 756 -36.41 -23.12 -3.90
CA GLU A 756 -35.75 -23.22 -5.22
C GLU A 756 -36.15 -24.32 -6.22
N GLY A 757 -37.24 -25.06 -6.00
CA GLY A 757 -37.64 -26.10 -6.95
C GLY A 757 -36.60 -27.22 -7.09
N LYS A 758 -35.73 -27.36 -6.09
CA LYS A 758 -34.77 -28.45 -5.94
C LYS A 758 -35.47 -29.67 -5.35
N ASP A 759 -35.06 -30.87 -5.76
CA ASP A 759 -35.66 -32.10 -5.26
C ASP A 759 -35.15 -32.47 -3.85
N ALA A 760 -35.80 -33.46 -3.24
CA ALA A 760 -35.46 -33.94 -1.90
C ALA A 760 -34.05 -34.55 -1.80
N ALA A 761 -33.45 -34.98 -2.92
CA ALA A 761 -32.12 -35.58 -2.93
C ALA A 761 -31.03 -34.51 -2.86
N TRP A 762 -31.26 -33.35 -3.47
CA TRP A 762 -30.33 -32.21 -3.45
C TRP A 762 -30.06 -31.69 -2.02
N TRP A 763 -31.08 -31.66 -1.18
CA TRP A 763 -30.98 -31.21 0.22
C TRP A 763 -30.45 -32.27 1.18
N LYS A 764 -30.32 -33.53 0.74
CA LYS A 764 -30.11 -34.67 1.64
C LYS A 764 -28.90 -34.50 2.55
N GLU A 765 -27.76 -34.14 1.99
CA GLU A 765 -26.49 -34.02 2.73
C GLU A 765 -26.51 -32.86 3.72
N LEU A 766 -26.99 -31.68 3.29
CA LEU A 766 -27.14 -30.52 4.17
C LEU A 766 -28.13 -30.78 5.32
N LEU A 767 -29.20 -31.54 5.09
CA LEU A 767 -30.18 -31.91 6.12
C LEU A 767 -29.67 -33.05 7.03
N GLU A 768 -28.81 -33.93 6.54
CA GLU A 768 -28.17 -35.00 7.32
C GLU A 768 -27.09 -34.47 8.26
N GLU A 769 -26.32 -33.47 7.84
CA GLU A 769 -25.30 -32.81 8.68
C GLU A 769 -25.86 -31.63 9.48
N TYR A 770 -26.89 -30.94 8.96
CA TYR A 770 -27.61 -29.83 9.58
C TYR A 770 -26.67 -28.83 10.30
N PRO A 771 -25.86 -28.04 9.54
CA PRO A 771 -24.86 -27.13 10.12
C PRO A 771 -25.46 -26.12 11.10
N ASN A 772 -26.76 -25.88 10.99
CA ASN A 772 -27.50 -24.90 11.75
C ASN A 772 -28.83 -25.49 12.24
N GLN A 773 -29.25 -25.08 13.44
CA GLN A 773 -30.46 -25.60 14.08
C GLN A 773 -31.17 -24.51 14.89
N LEU A 774 -32.45 -24.72 15.13
CA LEU A 774 -33.24 -23.87 16.01
C LEU A 774 -33.12 -24.39 17.44
N ILE A 775 -33.03 -23.48 18.40
CA ILE A 775 -33.10 -23.79 19.82
C ILE A 775 -34.33 -23.12 20.44
N ILE A 776 -35.08 -23.88 21.23
CA ILE A 776 -36.28 -23.40 21.93
C ILE A 776 -36.08 -23.66 23.42
N ALA A 777 -36.32 -22.66 24.26
CA ALA A 777 -36.27 -22.81 25.71
C ALA A 777 -37.51 -22.19 26.36
N THR A 778 -37.79 -22.57 27.60
CA THR A 778 -38.89 -22.00 28.40
C THR A 778 -38.30 -21.33 29.63
N ARG A 779 -38.73 -20.11 29.97
CA ARG A 779 -38.37 -19.51 31.26
C ARG A 779 -39.12 -20.23 32.39
N GLU A 780 -38.41 -20.63 33.44
CA GLU A 780 -38.99 -21.22 34.66
C GLU A 780 -40.03 -20.31 35.34
#